data_AF-A0A651HIW9-F1
#
_entry.id   AF-A0A651HIW9-F1
#
_cell.length_a   1.000
_cell.length_b   1.000
_cell.length_c   1.000
_cell.angle_alpha   90.00
_cell.angle_beta   90.00
_cell.angle_gamma   90.00
#
_symmetry.space_group_name_H-M   'P 1'
#
loop_
_entity.id
_entity.type
_entity.pdbx_description
1 polymer ?
#
loop_
_entity_poly.entity_id
_entity_poly.type
_entity_poly.pdbx_seq_one_letter_code
_entity_poly.pdbx_strand_id
1 'polypeptide(L)'
;MLLRTAFLLGALLVAPLGTPSAAAFPSGSSSIVLERPDAPLPDSVTLIREAREAQRQFEEFRVSRIPPRTRTEAGRCDVRIGRLCHWFGGAQEADFPPELTETGIARRELVSQLQRIQEDMPDSWVLGQIIHYLIEEGRLAEARRTAAACGLAEPWWCQALEGYVLHLQGDFPGSEQAFQAAVDRMPDGEREEWTTPRYILTPDAERAFRRASETDRTRTRERLWRFSNPLFLVEGNDRFTDHDARQVLARIRRDAENPHLMAWEDDLEEALLRYGRTIGWSRTRGGGNLGMGLQDNRQVVAHHDPASRGYLFAEEFLEAPAEIPPEAWITAPREARTWYAAPYAPDFRGLETQVARFRRGDSLLVVGAYRPDPTSRIAGVPEPAQERGDPFGSWDPFGATPREAEPPAREETRAGTGNAGGAGDAAGGGNGRMEAGLFLVEEDGGGIHRVLGTEREGVLTLRAPTGRYVSSLELLDRAGGAAWRARQGVTQVELPRGLAGLSDLLILKEDAPLPATLEEALPLVRPGIRVRADERFAIAWEVYGLQVEEPARITIGFTQGRPGFLRRVGEFVGVVETDEPVEISFDETAPDDIQILFRALEMRLPALEPGEYTLHVRLELSGREPAITSRPILVEP
;
A
#
# COMPACT_ATOMS: atom_id res chain seq x y z
N MET A 1 -5.23 55.37 -19.60
CA MET A 1 -4.04 55.33 -20.47
C MET A 1 -4.24 54.15 -21.42
N LEU A 2 -4.88 54.32 -22.59
CA LEU A 2 -4.45 54.95 -23.84
C LEU A 2 -3.42 54.11 -24.63
N LEU A 3 -3.90 53.59 -25.78
CA LEU A 3 -3.27 53.38 -27.11
C LEU A 3 -2.18 52.29 -27.25
N ARG A 4 -1.98 51.59 -28.39
CA ARG A 4 -2.42 51.72 -29.82
C ARG A 4 -2.09 50.39 -30.55
N THR A 5 -3.01 49.69 -31.20
CA THR A 5 -3.29 49.65 -32.67
C THR A 5 -2.14 49.81 -33.67
N ALA A 6 -2.00 48.85 -34.59
CA ALA A 6 -1.72 49.07 -36.03
C ALA A 6 -2.08 47.84 -36.90
N PHE A 7 -3.16 48.00 -37.67
CA PHE A 7 -3.56 47.22 -38.85
C PHE A 7 -2.91 47.88 -40.08
N LEU A 8 -2.52 47.13 -41.11
CA LEU A 8 -2.22 47.69 -42.43
C LEU A 8 -2.70 46.74 -43.54
N LEU A 9 -3.85 47.11 -44.12
CA LEU A 9 -4.30 46.72 -45.45
C LEU A 9 -3.69 47.70 -46.46
N GLY A 10 -3.23 47.20 -47.60
CA GLY A 10 -2.91 48.00 -48.79
C GLY A 10 -3.44 47.30 -50.04
N ALA A 11 -4.31 47.99 -50.77
CA ALA A 11 -4.94 47.58 -52.02
C ALA A 11 -4.69 48.63 -53.13
N LEU A 12 -5.06 48.27 -54.37
CA LEU A 12 -5.16 49.03 -55.65
C LEU A 12 -3.90 49.06 -56.55
N LEU A 13 -3.95 48.97 -57.90
CA LEU A 13 -4.96 48.62 -58.93
C LEU A 13 -4.22 48.55 -60.33
N VAL A 14 -4.56 47.56 -61.19
CA VAL A 14 -4.80 47.57 -62.69
C VAL A 14 -3.85 48.38 -63.62
N ALA A 15 -3.25 47.87 -64.72
CA ALA A 15 -3.84 47.52 -66.05
C ALA A 15 -2.77 46.96 -67.07
N PRO A 16 -3.16 46.52 -68.31
CA PRO A 16 -2.64 45.33 -69.01
C PRO A 16 -1.76 45.58 -70.26
N LEU A 17 -1.26 44.48 -70.88
CA LEU A 17 -1.01 44.19 -72.32
C LEU A 17 -0.11 42.93 -72.36
N GLY A 18 -0.49 41.78 -72.91
CA GLY A 18 -0.74 41.51 -74.32
C GLY A 18 -0.57 40.00 -74.57
N THR A 19 -1.49 39.42 -75.33
CA THR A 19 -1.52 38.01 -75.75
C THR A 19 -0.46 37.71 -76.84
N PRO A 20 0.04 36.48 -76.90
CA PRO A 20 0.03 35.78 -78.19
C PRO A 20 -0.57 34.38 -78.12
N SER A 21 -1.33 34.06 -79.17
CA SER A 21 -1.97 32.78 -79.46
C SER A 21 -0.99 31.62 -79.65
N ALA A 22 -1.37 30.50 -79.04
CA ALA A 22 -1.43 29.14 -79.57
C ALA A 22 -0.42 28.71 -80.65
N ALA A 23 0.53 27.86 -80.25
CA ALA A 23 1.03 26.77 -81.06
C ALA A 23 0.73 25.46 -80.31
N ALA A 24 -0.15 24.64 -80.89
CA ALA A 24 -0.52 23.32 -80.38
C ALA A 24 0.60 22.32 -80.66
N PHE A 25 1.17 21.73 -79.60
CA PHE A 25 1.98 20.52 -79.68
C PHE A 25 1.23 19.38 -78.96
N PRO A 26 1.14 18.18 -79.56
CA PRO A 26 0.51 17.04 -78.92
C PRO A 26 1.55 16.39 -78.00
N SER A 27 1.50 16.74 -76.71
CA SER A 27 2.24 16.02 -75.68
C SER A 27 1.27 15.08 -74.99
N GLY A 28 1.24 13.83 -75.47
CA GLY A 28 0.68 12.71 -74.74
C GLY A 28 1.50 12.52 -73.46
N SER A 29 1.00 13.06 -72.36
CA SER A 29 1.44 12.68 -71.03
C SER A 29 0.57 11.53 -70.58
N SER A 30 1.08 10.31 -70.77
CA SER A 30 0.58 9.13 -70.08
C SER A 30 0.74 9.36 -68.59
N SER A 31 -0.33 9.78 -67.92
CA SER A 31 -0.45 9.65 -66.48
C SER A 31 -0.52 8.16 -66.19
N ILE A 32 0.62 7.54 -65.85
CA ILE A 32 0.62 6.26 -65.15
C ILE A 32 0.04 6.56 -63.77
N VAL A 33 -1.30 6.48 -63.68
CA VAL A 33 -1.97 6.22 -62.42
C VAL A 33 -1.56 4.79 -62.08
N LEU A 34 -0.56 4.64 -61.20
CA LEU A 34 -0.45 3.42 -60.42
C LEU A 34 -1.70 3.41 -59.54
N GLU A 35 -2.78 2.84 -60.06
CA GLU A 35 -3.81 2.25 -59.23
C GLU A 35 -3.07 1.30 -58.31
N ARG A 36 -2.86 1.74 -57.05
CA ARG A 36 -2.77 0.77 -55.97
C ARG A 36 -4.04 -0.06 -56.14
N PRO A 37 -3.95 -1.38 -56.37
CA PRO A 37 -5.15 -2.18 -56.25
C PRO A 37 -5.72 -1.84 -54.88
N ASP A 38 -7.02 -1.53 -54.83
CA ASP A 38 -7.80 -1.53 -53.60
C ASP A 38 -7.60 -2.93 -53.01
N ALA A 39 -6.57 -3.07 -52.19
CA ALA A 39 -6.36 -4.26 -51.41
C ALA A 39 -7.63 -4.36 -50.56
N PRO A 40 -8.37 -5.48 -50.61
CA PRO A 40 -9.48 -5.66 -49.71
C PRO A 40 -8.94 -5.40 -48.30
N LEU A 41 -9.64 -4.56 -47.53
CA LEU A 41 -9.33 -4.35 -46.11
C LEU A 41 -9.06 -5.74 -45.52
N PRO A 42 -7.91 -5.94 -44.85
CA PRO A 42 -7.59 -7.25 -44.29
C PRO A 42 -8.79 -7.73 -43.48
N ASP A 43 -9.22 -8.96 -43.71
CA ASP A 43 -10.27 -9.58 -42.91
C ASP A 43 -9.84 -9.50 -41.44
N SER A 44 -10.60 -8.79 -40.60
CA SER A 44 -10.28 -8.53 -39.20
C SER A 44 -10.01 -9.82 -38.43
N VAL A 45 -10.70 -10.91 -38.79
CA VAL A 45 -10.48 -12.24 -38.21
C VAL A 45 -9.06 -12.76 -38.52
N THR A 46 -8.53 -12.45 -39.70
CA THR A 46 -7.20 -12.89 -40.14
C THR A 46 -6.09 -12.12 -39.41
N LEU A 47 -6.23 -10.80 -39.27
CA LEU A 47 -5.28 -9.97 -38.53
C LEU A 47 -5.24 -10.29 -37.02
N ILE A 48 -6.39 -10.55 -36.39
CA ILE A 48 -6.40 -11.01 -34.98
C ILE A 48 -5.72 -12.36 -34.82
N ARG A 49 -5.92 -13.28 -35.78
CA ARG A 49 -5.23 -14.58 -35.76
C ARG A 49 -3.72 -14.42 -35.92
N GLU A 50 -3.28 -13.51 -36.78
CA GLU A 50 -1.86 -13.17 -36.92
C GLU A 50 -1.29 -12.60 -35.62
N ALA A 51 -1.99 -11.67 -34.97
CA ALA A 51 -1.57 -11.09 -33.68
C ALA A 51 -1.42 -12.18 -32.59
N ARG A 52 -2.41 -13.08 -32.50
CA ARG A 52 -2.38 -14.22 -31.55
C ARG A 52 -1.25 -15.19 -31.86
N GLU A 53 -1.00 -15.46 -33.13
CA GLU A 53 0.10 -16.33 -33.55
C GLU A 53 1.47 -15.71 -33.21
N ALA A 54 1.66 -14.43 -33.49
CA ALA A 54 2.89 -13.71 -33.15
C ALA A 54 3.14 -13.72 -31.63
N GLN A 55 2.09 -13.46 -30.85
CA GLN A 55 2.15 -13.49 -29.39
C GLN A 55 2.52 -14.89 -28.87
N ARG A 56 1.90 -15.95 -29.40
CA ARG A 56 2.25 -17.34 -29.07
C ARG A 56 3.71 -17.66 -29.38
N GLN A 57 4.17 -17.34 -30.57
CA GLN A 57 5.55 -17.63 -31.00
C GLN A 57 6.57 -16.94 -30.09
N PHE A 58 6.29 -15.70 -29.67
CA PHE A 58 7.12 -15.00 -28.70
C PHE A 58 7.17 -15.70 -27.35
N GLU A 59 6.03 -16.15 -26.81
CA GLU A 59 5.98 -16.82 -25.51
C GLU A 59 6.70 -18.18 -25.53
N GLU A 60 6.50 -18.96 -26.58
CA GLU A 60 7.24 -20.22 -26.79
C GLU A 60 8.75 -19.96 -26.90
N PHE A 61 9.14 -18.92 -27.64
CA PHE A 61 10.53 -18.49 -27.75
C PHE A 61 11.10 -18.08 -26.38
N ARG A 62 10.40 -17.22 -25.63
CA ARG A 62 10.79 -16.78 -24.28
C ARG A 62 11.05 -17.97 -23.36
N VAL A 63 10.11 -18.92 -23.27
CA VAL A 63 10.26 -20.09 -22.41
C VAL A 63 11.39 -21.02 -22.88
N SER A 64 11.67 -21.07 -24.19
CA SER A 64 12.81 -21.83 -24.72
C SER A 64 14.15 -21.28 -24.21
N ARG A 65 14.24 -19.97 -24.01
CA ARG A 65 15.44 -19.21 -23.63
C ARG A 65 15.74 -19.19 -22.13
N ILE A 66 14.76 -19.48 -21.26
CA ILE A 66 14.98 -19.52 -19.81
C ILE A 66 15.97 -20.66 -19.47
N PRO A 67 17.15 -20.39 -18.86
CA PRO A 67 18.11 -21.44 -18.51
C PRO A 67 17.49 -22.51 -17.58
N PRO A 68 17.63 -23.81 -17.88
CA PRO A 68 17.10 -24.86 -17.03
C PRO A 68 17.95 -24.99 -15.76
N ARG A 69 17.31 -25.03 -14.60
CA ARG A 69 17.93 -25.30 -13.29
C ARG A 69 17.51 -26.67 -12.76
N THR A 70 18.37 -27.27 -11.95
CA THR A 70 18.02 -28.48 -11.19
C THR A 70 17.09 -28.09 -10.06
N ARG A 71 15.95 -28.77 -9.91
CA ARG A 71 15.01 -28.51 -8.82
C ARG A 71 15.66 -28.89 -7.48
N THR A 72 15.99 -27.91 -6.65
CA THR A 72 16.58 -28.11 -5.32
C THR A 72 15.53 -28.29 -4.23
N GLU A 73 14.34 -27.67 -4.39
CA GLU A 73 13.25 -27.73 -3.42
C GLU A 73 12.03 -28.44 -4.03
N ALA A 74 11.94 -29.76 -3.85
CA ALA A 74 10.77 -30.54 -4.24
C ALA A 74 9.78 -30.63 -3.06
N GLY A 75 8.57 -30.08 -3.21
CA GLY A 75 7.41 -30.51 -2.43
C GLY A 75 6.75 -29.51 -1.47
N ARG A 76 7.21 -28.25 -1.37
CA ARG A 76 6.54 -27.25 -0.54
C ARG A 76 5.34 -26.64 -1.28
N CYS A 77 4.18 -26.65 -0.64
CA CYS A 77 2.96 -26.04 -1.15
C CYS A 77 2.21 -25.39 0.01
N ASP A 78 2.32 -24.07 0.14
CA ASP A 78 1.67 -23.34 1.23
C ASP A 78 0.21 -23.03 0.86
N VAL A 79 -0.05 -22.71 -0.42
CA VAL A 79 -1.40 -22.44 -0.94
C VAL A 79 -1.61 -23.17 -2.27
N ARG A 80 -2.75 -23.86 -2.40
CA ARG A 80 -3.19 -24.51 -3.63
C ARG A 80 -4.24 -23.64 -4.32
N ILE A 81 -4.00 -23.27 -5.57
CA ILE A 81 -4.93 -22.50 -6.40
C ILE A 81 -5.11 -23.25 -7.72
N GLY A 82 -6.20 -24.00 -7.88
CA GLY A 82 -6.42 -24.88 -9.03
C GLY A 82 -5.20 -25.76 -9.34
N ARG A 83 -4.58 -25.54 -10.51
CA ARG A 83 -3.39 -26.29 -10.98
C ARG A 83 -2.08 -25.77 -10.40
N LEU A 84 -2.09 -24.59 -9.78
CA LEU A 84 -0.92 -23.92 -9.23
C LEU A 84 -0.65 -24.29 -7.78
N CYS A 85 0.63 -24.30 -7.45
CA CYS A 85 1.11 -24.42 -6.09
C CYS A 85 1.94 -23.18 -5.76
N HIS A 86 1.50 -22.41 -4.77
CA HIS A 86 2.16 -21.20 -4.30
C HIS A 86 2.84 -21.47 -2.95
N TRP A 87 4.05 -20.95 -2.77
CA TRP A 87 4.79 -21.01 -1.51
C TRP A 87 5.41 -19.65 -1.21
N PHE A 88 5.63 -19.37 0.07
CA PHE A 88 6.10 -18.07 0.53
C PHE A 88 7.64 -18.00 0.52
N GLY A 89 8.26 -18.01 -0.67
CA GLY A 89 9.71 -18.22 -0.89
C GLY A 89 10.69 -17.22 -0.27
N GLY A 90 10.22 -16.17 0.42
CA GLY A 90 11.05 -15.16 1.08
C GLY A 90 12.08 -14.53 0.13
N ALA A 91 13.34 -14.48 0.58
CA ALA A 91 14.48 -13.99 -0.20
C ALA A 91 14.69 -14.72 -1.54
N GLN A 92 14.30 -16.01 -1.61
CA GLN A 92 14.55 -16.85 -2.76
C GLN A 92 13.68 -16.47 -3.97
N GLU A 93 12.63 -15.68 -3.78
CA GLU A 93 11.87 -15.14 -4.92
C GLU A 93 12.72 -14.20 -5.80
N ALA A 94 13.84 -13.68 -5.30
CA ALA A 94 14.80 -12.94 -6.13
C ALA A 94 15.81 -13.86 -6.84
N ASP A 95 15.72 -15.19 -6.68
CA ASP A 95 16.62 -16.15 -7.32
C ASP A 95 16.02 -16.73 -8.61
N PHE A 96 16.09 -15.93 -9.67
CA PHE A 96 15.77 -16.34 -11.03
C PHE A 96 16.84 -15.84 -12.01
N PRO A 97 17.05 -16.53 -13.14
CA PRO A 97 18.02 -16.09 -14.13
C PRO A 97 17.57 -14.77 -14.78
N PRO A 98 18.51 -13.87 -15.13
CA PRO A 98 18.17 -12.68 -15.90
C PRO A 98 17.66 -13.06 -17.29
N GLU A 99 16.82 -12.21 -17.87
CA GLU A 99 16.32 -12.37 -19.23
C GLU A 99 17.47 -12.22 -20.25
N LEU A 100 17.50 -13.11 -21.25
CA LEU A 100 18.50 -13.02 -22.32
C LEU A 100 18.16 -11.88 -23.28
N THR A 101 19.18 -11.17 -23.75
CA THR A 101 19.03 -10.04 -24.70
C THR A 101 18.23 -10.40 -25.95
N GLU A 102 18.37 -11.64 -26.43
CA GLU A 102 17.62 -12.20 -27.57
C GLU A 102 16.10 -12.18 -27.33
N THR A 103 15.65 -12.43 -26.10
CA THR A 103 14.24 -12.36 -25.70
C THR A 103 13.73 -10.93 -25.76
N GLY A 104 14.50 -9.94 -25.26
CA GLY A 104 14.14 -8.53 -25.38
C GLY A 104 14.06 -8.05 -26.84
N ILE A 105 14.97 -8.52 -27.71
CA ILE A 105 14.89 -8.24 -29.16
C ILE A 105 13.59 -8.79 -29.75
N ALA A 106 13.28 -10.06 -29.49
CA ALA A 106 12.04 -10.69 -29.96
C ALA A 106 10.77 -9.98 -29.41
N ARG A 107 10.81 -9.49 -28.17
CA ARG A 107 9.71 -8.70 -27.58
C ARG A 107 9.47 -7.42 -28.37
N ARG A 108 10.54 -6.68 -28.70
CA ARG A 108 10.42 -5.44 -29.49
C ARG A 108 9.92 -5.69 -30.92
N GLU A 109 10.31 -6.81 -31.53
CA GLU A 109 9.78 -7.24 -32.83
C GLU A 109 8.28 -7.55 -32.74
N LEU A 110 7.84 -8.29 -31.72
CA LEU A 110 6.43 -8.55 -31.44
C LEU A 110 5.65 -7.25 -31.28
N VAL A 111 6.11 -6.33 -30.42
CA VAL A 111 5.46 -5.03 -30.22
C VAL A 111 5.31 -4.27 -31.54
N SER A 112 6.34 -4.26 -32.37
CA SER A 112 6.31 -3.59 -33.68
C SER A 112 5.29 -4.23 -34.63
N GLN A 113 5.13 -5.56 -34.61
CA GLN A 113 4.13 -6.25 -35.40
C GLN A 113 2.71 -5.96 -34.89
N LEU A 114 2.48 -6.03 -33.58
CA LEU A 114 1.19 -5.72 -32.98
C LEU A 114 0.77 -4.27 -33.24
N GLN A 115 1.70 -3.32 -33.17
CA GLN A 115 1.43 -1.91 -33.48
C GLN A 115 0.94 -1.72 -34.92
N ARG A 116 1.56 -2.38 -35.91
CA ARG A 116 1.07 -2.35 -37.30
C ARG A 116 -0.34 -2.93 -37.42
N ILE A 117 -0.61 -4.06 -36.76
CA ILE A 117 -1.95 -4.66 -36.76
C ILE A 117 -2.98 -3.71 -36.12
N GLN A 118 -2.62 -3.05 -35.01
CA GLN A 118 -3.48 -2.08 -34.33
C GLN A 118 -3.78 -0.83 -35.17
N GLU A 119 -2.83 -0.38 -35.98
CA GLU A 119 -3.01 0.73 -36.92
C GLU A 119 -4.01 0.37 -38.03
N ASP A 120 -3.92 -0.85 -38.57
CA ASP A 120 -4.83 -1.35 -39.61
C ASP A 120 -6.22 -1.69 -39.04
N MET A 121 -6.28 -2.15 -37.78
CA MET A 121 -7.50 -2.55 -37.09
C MET A 121 -7.38 -2.32 -35.57
N PRO A 122 -8.01 -1.25 -35.05
CA PRO A 122 -8.06 -1.03 -33.62
C PRO A 122 -8.81 -2.15 -32.91
N ASP A 123 -8.12 -2.87 -32.03
CA ASP A 123 -8.69 -3.97 -31.24
C ASP A 123 -8.30 -3.87 -29.76
N SER A 124 -9.24 -4.24 -28.88
CA SER A 124 -9.06 -4.11 -27.43
C SER A 124 -8.00 -5.06 -26.87
N TRP A 125 -7.89 -6.28 -27.41
CA TRP A 125 -6.93 -7.28 -26.99
C TRP A 125 -5.54 -6.95 -27.53
N VAL A 126 -5.43 -6.59 -28.83
CA VAL A 126 -4.15 -6.21 -29.45
C VAL A 126 -3.54 -5.01 -28.72
N LEU A 127 -4.32 -3.96 -28.44
CA LEU A 127 -3.84 -2.80 -27.67
C LEU A 127 -3.36 -3.18 -26.27
N GLY A 128 -4.09 -4.07 -25.59
CA GLY A 128 -3.71 -4.62 -24.30
C GLY A 128 -2.36 -5.34 -24.34
N GLN A 129 -2.13 -6.17 -25.36
CA GLN A 129 -0.84 -6.84 -25.57
C GLN A 129 0.30 -5.85 -25.83
N ILE A 130 0.09 -4.84 -26.67
CA ILE A 130 1.09 -3.78 -26.92
C ILE A 130 1.51 -3.12 -25.60
N ILE A 131 0.54 -2.71 -24.79
CA ILE A 131 0.81 -2.04 -23.51
C ILE A 131 1.53 -2.98 -22.55
N HIS A 132 1.09 -4.23 -22.43
CA HIS A 132 1.73 -5.23 -21.58
C HIS A 132 3.21 -5.46 -21.95
N TYR A 133 3.53 -5.66 -23.23
CA TYR A 133 4.90 -5.89 -23.66
C TYR A 133 5.75 -4.61 -23.67
N LEU A 134 5.16 -3.42 -23.86
CA LEU A 134 5.88 -2.16 -23.60
C LEU A 134 6.27 -2.01 -22.12
N ILE A 135 5.37 -2.42 -21.21
CA ILE A 135 5.62 -2.41 -19.76
C ILE A 135 6.71 -3.43 -19.39
N GLU A 136 6.66 -4.66 -19.92
CA GLU A 136 7.71 -5.67 -19.68
C GLU A 136 9.10 -5.20 -20.20
N GLU A 137 9.13 -4.38 -21.24
CA GLU A 137 10.36 -3.79 -21.80
C GLU A 137 10.82 -2.52 -21.05
N GLY A 138 10.12 -2.10 -19.99
CA GLY A 138 10.44 -0.87 -19.24
C GLY A 138 10.05 0.44 -19.98
N ARG A 139 9.37 0.37 -21.12
CA ARG A 139 8.99 1.54 -21.94
C ARG A 139 7.70 2.22 -21.46
N LEU A 140 7.61 2.53 -20.16
CA LEU A 140 6.40 3.08 -19.53
C LEU A 140 5.91 4.40 -20.15
N ALA A 141 6.83 5.30 -20.54
CA ALA A 141 6.46 6.56 -21.18
C ALA A 141 5.78 6.36 -22.54
N GLU A 142 6.17 5.31 -23.27
CA GLU A 142 5.52 4.95 -24.52
C GLU A 142 4.20 4.23 -24.29
N ALA A 143 4.15 3.30 -23.34
CA ALA A 143 2.90 2.67 -22.92
C ALA A 143 1.84 3.73 -22.55
N ARG A 144 2.24 4.81 -21.85
CA ARG A 144 1.36 5.92 -21.50
C ARG A 144 0.84 6.67 -22.72
N ARG A 145 1.72 7.00 -23.68
CA ARG A 145 1.30 7.66 -24.93
C ARG A 145 0.35 6.77 -25.72
N THR A 146 0.63 5.47 -25.80
CA THR A 146 -0.22 4.49 -26.49
C THR A 146 -1.59 4.36 -25.82
N ALA A 147 -1.64 4.27 -24.49
CA ALA A 147 -2.90 4.24 -23.73
C ALA A 147 -3.71 5.54 -23.89
N ALA A 148 -3.06 6.71 -23.83
CA ALA A 148 -3.71 8.00 -24.02
C ALA A 148 -4.27 8.20 -25.44
N ALA A 149 -3.67 7.54 -26.44
CA ALA A 149 -4.11 7.56 -27.84
C ALA A 149 -5.10 6.44 -28.20
N CYS A 150 -5.54 5.62 -27.23
CA CYS A 150 -6.24 4.34 -27.40
C CYS A 150 -7.33 4.30 -28.48
N GLY A 151 -8.15 5.34 -28.62
CA GLY A 151 -9.06 5.50 -29.78
C GLY A 151 -10.09 4.38 -30.01
N LEU A 152 -10.22 3.43 -29.08
CA LEU A 152 -11.12 2.28 -29.20
C LEU A 152 -12.59 2.69 -29.04
N ALA A 153 -13.48 1.83 -29.53
CA ALA A 153 -14.92 1.99 -29.38
C ALA A 153 -15.38 1.86 -27.92
N GLU A 154 -14.65 1.11 -27.08
CA GLU A 154 -14.89 0.93 -25.65
C GLU A 154 -14.08 1.95 -24.81
N PRO A 155 -14.63 3.13 -24.47
CA PRO A 155 -13.83 4.19 -23.85
C PRO A 155 -13.40 3.82 -22.42
N TRP A 156 -14.19 2.96 -21.76
CA TRP A 156 -13.88 2.46 -20.43
C TRP A 156 -12.56 1.65 -20.43
N TRP A 157 -12.29 0.88 -21.50
CA TRP A 157 -11.07 0.08 -21.59
C TRP A 157 -9.83 0.95 -21.79
N CYS A 158 -9.94 2.01 -22.59
CA CYS A 158 -8.89 3.01 -22.73
C CYS A 158 -8.52 3.64 -21.38
N GLN A 159 -9.51 4.01 -20.56
CA GLN A 159 -9.30 4.57 -19.24
C GLN A 159 -8.68 3.56 -18.26
N ALA A 160 -9.09 2.29 -18.34
CA ALA A 160 -8.49 1.24 -17.53
C ALA A 160 -7.00 1.00 -17.88
N LEU A 161 -6.67 0.98 -19.18
CA LEU A 161 -5.29 0.88 -19.65
C LEU A 161 -4.44 2.10 -19.23
N GLU A 162 -5.00 3.31 -19.28
CA GLU A 162 -4.35 4.51 -18.78
C GLU A 162 -4.08 4.43 -17.28
N GLY A 163 -5.09 4.05 -16.48
CA GLY A 163 -4.96 3.83 -15.04
C GLY A 163 -3.90 2.78 -14.68
N TYR A 164 -3.80 1.70 -15.47
CA TYR A 164 -2.77 0.68 -15.29
C TYR A 164 -1.36 1.24 -15.48
N VAL A 165 -1.12 2.02 -16.55
CA VAL A 165 0.19 2.62 -16.78
C VAL A 165 0.52 3.68 -15.73
N LEU A 166 -0.46 4.50 -15.32
CA LEU A 166 -0.28 5.52 -14.28
C LEU A 166 0.10 4.90 -12.93
N HIS A 167 -0.54 3.79 -12.55
CA HIS A 167 -0.17 3.03 -11.35
C HIS A 167 1.30 2.62 -11.38
N LEU A 168 1.76 2.07 -12.51
CA LEU A 168 3.15 1.64 -12.67
C LEU A 168 4.17 2.79 -12.73
N GLN A 169 3.71 4.01 -13.01
CA GLN A 169 4.52 5.23 -12.92
C GLN A 169 4.55 5.83 -11.50
N GLY A 170 3.80 5.27 -10.55
CA GLY A 170 3.64 5.81 -9.21
C GLY A 170 2.67 6.99 -9.11
N ASP A 171 1.95 7.32 -10.19
CA ASP A 171 0.89 8.33 -10.18
C ASP A 171 -0.42 7.71 -9.71
N PHE A 172 -0.49 7.40 -8.40
CA PHE A 172 -1.65 6.75 -7.79
C PHE A 172 -2.91 7.62 -7.87
N PRO A 173 -2.89 8.94 -7.60
CA PRO A 173 -4.08 9.78 -7.74
C PRO A 173 -4.61 9.82 -9.17
N GLY A 174 -3.73 9.97 -10.16
CA GLY A 174 -4.11 9.93 -11.58
C GLY A 174 -4.67 8.56 -11.98
N SER A 175 -4.09 7.49 -11.45
CA SER A 175 -4.56 6.12 -11.66
C SER A 175 -5.96 5.88 -11.10
N GLU A 176 -6.24 6.32 -9.86
CA GLU A 176 -7.59 6.26 -9.27
C GLU A 176 -8.62 6.99 -10.12
N GLN A 177 -8.28 8.21 -10.59
CA GLN A 177 -9.16 8.99 -11.43
C GLN A 177 -9.49 8.25 -12.74
N ALA A 178 -8.48 7.67 -13.38
CA ALA A 178 -8.65 6.90 -14.61
C ALA A 178 -9.48 5.63 -14.39
N PHE A 179 -9.23 4.90 -13.30
CA PHE A 179 -10.03 3.70 -12.97
C PHE A 179 -11.47 4.03 -12.60
N GLN A 180 -11.71 5.12 -11.86
CA GLN A 180 -13.08 5.57 -11.60
C GLN A 180 -13.78 5.95 -12.92
N ALA A 181 -13.10 6.67 -13.81
CA ALA A 181 -13.61 7.03 -15.13
C ALA A 181 -13.90 5.78 -16.00
N ALA A 182 -13.11 4.71 -15.86
CA ALA A 182 -13.35 3.43 -16.48
C ALA A 182 -14.63 2.79 -15.92
N VAL A 183 -14.70 2.59 -14.60
CA VAL A 183 -15.85 1.98 -13.92
C VAL A 183 -17.15 2.70 -14.25
N ASP A 184 -17.16 4.04 -14.28
CA ASP A 184 -18.34 4.85 -14.61
C ASP A 184 -18.91 4.53 -16.00
N ARG A 185 -18.06 4.15 -16.95
CA ARG A 185 -18.40 3.87 -18.35
C ARG A 185 -18.56 2.38 -18.67
N MET A 186 -18.27 1.48 -17.72
CA MET A 186 -18.41 0.03 -17.94
C MET A 186 -19.89 -0.38 -18.12
N PRO A 187 -20.21 -1.32 -19.02
CA PRO A 187 -21.52 -1.99 -19.01
C PRO A 187 -21.82 -2.64 -17.65
N ASP A 188 -23.09 -2.75 -17.26
CA ASP A 188 -23.48 -3.19 -15.91
C ASP A 188 -22.86 -4.54 -15.48
N GLY A 189 -22.84 -5.53 -16.38
CA GLY A 189 -22.22 -6.84 -16.10
C GLY A 189 -20.71 -6.77 -15.89
N GLU A 190 -20.01 -5.97 -16.72
CA GLU A 190 -18.57 -5.74 -16.58
C GLU A 190 -18.26 -4.98 -15.29
N ARG A 191 -19.09 -3.98 -14.97
CA ARG A 191 -18.97 -3.18 -13.74
C ARG A 191 -19.18 -4.04 -12.49
N GLU A 192 -20.17 -4.93 -12.49
CA GLU A 192 -20.43 -5.83 -11.37
C GLU A 192 -19.26 -6.82 -11.18
N GLU A 193 -18.76 -7.41 -12.26
CA GLU A 193 -17.60 -8.32 -12.20
C GLU A 193 -16.34 -7.58 -11.69
N TRP A 194 -16.07 -6.39 -12.23
CA TRP A 194 -14.91 -5.57 -11.89
C TRP A 194 -14.90 -5.10 -10.43
N THR A 195 -16.05 -4.65 -9.93
CA THR A 195 -16.18 -4.08 -8.58
C THR A 195 -16.40 -5.12 -7.49
N THR A 196 -16.65 -6.37 -7.86
CA THR A 196 -16.70 -7.47 -6.89
C THR A 196 -15.27 -7.83 -6.49
N PRO A 197 -14.94 -7.83 -5.17
CA PRO A 197 -13.60 -8.13 -4.67
C PRO A 197 -13.31 -9.64 -4.69
N ARG A 198 -13.40 -10.25 -5.88
CA ARG A 198 -13.15 -11.67 -6.15
C ARG A 198 -11.73 -12.04 -5.77
N TYR A 199 -11.56 -13.25 -5.25
CA TYR A 199 -10.26 -13.84 -4.87
C TYR A 199 -9.47 -13.10 -3.77
N ILE A 200 -9.82 -11.86 -3.43
CA ILE A 200 -9.20 -11.07 -2.37
C ILE A 200 -10.01 -11.10 -1.07
N LEU A 201 -11.34 -11.31 -1.15
CA LEU A 201 -12.17 -11.72 -0.01
C LEU A 201 -12.32 -13.23 0.14
N THR A 202 -12.43 -13.73 1.37
CA THR A 202 -12.75 -15.15 1.61
C THR A 202 -14.01 -15.55 0.85
N PRO A 203 -14.17 -16.84 0.45
CA PRO A 203 -15.35 -17.29 -0.27
C PRO A 203 -16.66 -16.94 0.44
N ASP A 204 -16.66 -16.92 1.78
CA ASP A 204 -17.83 -16.61 2.60
C ASP A 204 -18.15 -15.11 2.57
N ALA A 205 -17.14 -14.26 2.74
CA ALA A 205 -17.29 -12.80 2.65
C ALA A 205 -17.66 -12.35 1.22
N GLU A 206 -17.10 -12.95 0.18
CA GLU A 206 -17.50 -12.66 -1.21
C GLU A 206 -18.98 -13.04 -1.45
N ARG A 207 -19.42 -14.20 -0.95
CA ARG A 207 -20.83 -14.60 -1.04
C ARG A 207 -21.75 -13.68 -0.25
N ALA A 208 -21.31 -13.16 0.90
CA ALA A 208 -22.05 -12.16 1.67
C ALA A 208 -22.15 -10.84 0.89
N PHE A 209 -21.02 -10.35 0.35
CA PHE A 209 -20.95 -9.16 -0.49
C PHE A 209 -21.91 -9.25 -1.68
N ARG A 210 -21.88 -10.36 -2.43
CA ARG A 210 -22.79 -10.59 -3.57
C ARG A 210 -24.26 -10.68 -3.18
N ARG A 211 -24.62 -10.98 -1.93
CA ARG A 211 -26.03 -11.00 -1.48
C ARG A 211 -26.50 -9.67 -0.91
N ALA A 212 -25.57 -8.79 -0.56
CA ALA A 212 -25.88 -7.48 0.01
C ALA A 212 -26.56 -6.57 -1.02
N SER A 213 -27.28 -5.56 -0.50
CA SER A 213 -27.87 -4.51 -1.33
C SER A 213 -26.78 -3.70 -2.06
N GLU A 214 -27.12 -3.02 -3.15
CA GLU A 214 -26.15 -2.18 -3.88
C GLU A 214 -25.53 -1.10 -2.98
N THR A 215 -26.32 -0.51 -2.08
CA THR A 215 -25.85 0.46 -1.07
C THR A 215 -24.83 -0.18 -0.13
N ASP A 216 -25.10 -1.38 0.37
CA ASP A 216 -24.21 -2.09 1.29
C ASP A 216 -22.93 -2.59 0.61
N ARG A 217 -23.02 -3.02 -0.66
CA ARG A 217 -21.85 -3.36 -1.48
C ARG A 217 -20.97 -2.14 -1.68
N THR A 218 -21.56 -0.99 -2.00
CA THR A 218 -20.83 0.27 -2.19
C THR A 218 -20.11 0.67 -0.90
N ARG A 219 -20.82 0.67 0.24
CA ARG A 219 -20.23 0.99 1.55
C ARG A 219 -19.11 0.01 1.93
N THR A 220 -19.33 -1.29 1.77
CA THR A 220 -18.33 -2.32 2.08
C THR A 220 -17.09 -2.16 1.21
N ARG A 221 -17.26 -1.90 -0.10
CA ARG A 221 -16.16 -1.68 -1.03
C ARG A 221 -15.37 -0.41 -0.68
N GLU A 222 -16.07 0.67 -0.37
CA GLU A 222 -15.44 1.92 0.07
C GLU A 222 -14.59 1.70 1.32
N ARG A 223 -15.16 1.07 2.37
CA ARG A 223 -14.43 0.75 3.60
C ARG A 223 -13.25 -0.18 3.36
N LEU A 224 -13.43 -1.23 2.55
CA LEU A 224 -12.36 -2.15 2.17
C LEU A 224 -11.16 -1.40 1.61
N TRP A 225 -11.37 -0.58 0.58
CA TRP A 225 -10.25 0.11 -0.07
C TRP A 225 -9.71 1.25 0.77
N ARG A 226 -10.57 2.07 1.39
CA ARG A 226 -10.17 3.18 2.26
C ARG A 226 -9.22 2.73 3.36
N PHE A 227 -9.53 1.62 4.03
CA PHE A 227 -8.67 1.10 5.09
C PHE A 227 -7.52 0.25 4.51
N SER A 228 -7.66 -0.38 3.35
CA SER A 228 -6.53 -1.10 2.71
C SER A 228 -5.43 -0.18 2.15
N ASN A 229 -5.59 1.15 2.20
CA ASN A 229 -4.51 2.08 1.86
C ASN A 229 -3.27 1.77 2.74
N PRO A 230 -2.10 1.41 2.18
CA PRO A 230 -0.87 1.18 2.92
C PRO A 230 -0.46 2.37 3.81
N LEU A 231 -0.39 3.59 3.27
CA LEU A 231 0.00 4.80 4.00
C LEU A 231 -0.81 6.02 3.54
N PHE A 232 -1.43 6.74 4.47
CA PHE A 232 -2.02 8.06 4.22
C PHE A 232 -0.97 9.18 4.04
N LEU A 233 0.31 8.93 4.35
CA LEU A 233 1.44 9.79 3.97
C LEU A 233 1.72 9.80 2.46
N VAL A 234 1.24 8.81 1.72
CA VAL A 234 1.34 8.76 0.26
C VAL A 234 0.01 9.19 -0.34
N GLU A 235 0.06 10.08 -1.32
CA GLU A 235 -1.15 10.55 -1.99
C GLU A 235 -1.71 9.44 -2.89
N GLY A 236 -3.02 9.23 -2.79
CA GLY A 236 -3.70 8.10 -3.42
C GLY A 236 -3.59 6.80 -2.62
N ASN A 237 -4.20 5.76 -3.15
CA ASN A 237 -4.33 4.42 -2.61
C ASN A 237 -3.73 3.46 -3.63
N ASP A 238 -2.42 3.32 -3.51
CA ASP A 238 -1.59 2.43 -4.32
C ASP A 238 -2.05 0.96 -4.24
N ARG A 239 -2.57 0.50 -3.09
CA ARG A 239 -3.14 -0.85 -2.97
C ARG A 239 -4.43 -1.03 -3.76
N PHE A 240 -5.29 -0.03 -3.81
CA PHE A 240 -6.52 -0.06 -4.62
C PHE A 240 -6.19 -0.01 -6.12
N THR A 241 -5.34 0.93 -6.53
CA THR A 241 -4.91 1.04 -7.94
C THR A 241 -4.12 -0.18 -8.41
N ASP A 242 -3.36 -0.84 -7.54
CA ASP A 242 -2.73 -2.13 -7.83
C ASP A 242 -3.77 -3.24 -8.09
N HIS A 243 -4.88 -3.27 -7.33
CA HIS A 243 -5.94 -4.24 -7.59
C HIS A 243 -6.56 -4.04 -8.97
N ASP A 244 -6.92 -2.81 -9.31
CA ASP A 244 -7.48 -2.48 -10.63
C ASP A 244 -6.46 -2.69 -11.76
N ALA A 245 -5.18 -2.41 -11.53
CA ALA A 245 -4.09 -2.74 -12.45
C ALA A 245 -3.97 -4.25 -12.70
N ARG A 246 -4.18 -5.08 -11.67
CA ARG A 246 -4.22 -6.55 -11.83
C ARG A 246 -5.47 -7.02 -12.57
N GLN A 247 -6.61 -6.36 -12.38
CA GLN A 247 -7.83 -6.64 -13.16
C GLN A 247 -7.61 -6.33 -14.64
N VAL A 248 -6.96 -5.19 -14.96
CA VAL A 248 -6.53 -4.86 -16.33
C VAL A 248 -5.63 -5.97 -16.88
N LEU A 249 -4.59 -6.35 -16.13
CA LEU A 249 -3.67 -7.37 -16.59
C LEU A 249 -4.39 -8.73 -16.77
N ALA A 250 -5.26 -9.14 -15.86
CA ALA A 250 -6.06 -10.36 -16.00
C ALA A 250 -6.87 -10.35 -17.30
N ARG A 251 -7.50 -9.22 -17.65
CA ARG A 251 -8.21 -9.05 -18.92
C ARG A 251 -7.29 -9.12 -20.13
N ILE A 252 -6.10 -8.51 -20.07
CA ILE A 252 -5.10 -8.60 -21.14
C ILE A 252 -4.66 -10.05 -21.34
N ARG A 253 -4.47 -10.80 -20.25
CA ARG A 253 -3.99 -12.19 -20.29
C ARG A 253 -5.06 -13.19 -20.72
N ARG A 254 -6.35 -12.83 -20.70
CA ARG A 254 -7.43 -13.65 -21.23
C ARG A 254 -7.14 -14.00 -22.71
N ASP A 255 -7.17 -15.30 -23.01
CA ASP A 255 -6.83 -15.88 -24.32
C ASP A 255 -5.41 -15.56 -24.86
N ALA A 256 -4.46 -15.20 -23.99
CA ALA A 256 -3.06 -15.01 -24.35
C ALA A 256 -2.20 -16.19 -23.87
N GLU A 257 -1.17 -16.54 -24.64
CA GLU A 257 -0.18 -17.52 -24.23
C GLU A 257 0.67 -16.98 -23.09
N ASN A 258 1.13 -17.84 -22.18
CA ASN A 258 1.89 -17.42 -21.00
C ASN A 258 3.05 -18.37 -20.66
N PRO A 259 4.02 -17.92 -19.85
CA PRO A 259 5.21 -18.72 -19.56
C PRO A 259 4.96 -20.03 -18.83
N HIS A 260 3.81 -20.22 -18.16
CA HIS A 260 3.46 -21.50 -17.57
C HIS A 260 3.12 -22.58 -18.61
N LEU A 261 2.99 -22.21 -19.90
CA LEU A 261 2.65 -23.11 -21.01
C LEU A 261 1.34 -23.89 -20.77
N MET A 262 0.38 -23.24 -20.11
CA MET A 262 -0.95 -23.77 -19.85
C MET A 262 -2.00 -22.71 -20.13
N ALA A 263 -3.22 -23.12 -20.43
CA ALA A 263 -4.32 -22.19 -20.72
C ALA A 263 -4.58 -21.24 -19.54
N TRP A 264 -4.85 -19.98 -19.85
CA TRP A 264 -5.28 -18.99 -18.86
C TRP A 264 -6.69 -19.33 -18.37
N GLU A 265 -6.80 -19.70 -17.09
CA GLU A 265 -8.07 -20.02 -16.41
C GLU A 265 -8.13 -19.31 -15.05
N ASP A 266 -9.20 -19.55 -14.30
CA ASP A 266 -9.46 -18.95 -12.99
C ASP A 266 -8.30 -19.07 -12.00
N ASP A 267 -7.47 -20.11 -12.10
CA ASP A 267 -6.35 -20.31 -11.19
C ASP A 267 -5.20 -19.32 -11.42
N LEU A 268 -4.88 -19.01 -12.67
CA LEU A 268 -3.90 -17.98 -13.03
C LEU A 268 -4.42 -16.58 -12.75
N GLU A 269 -5.72 -16.35 -13.00
CA GLU A 269 -6.39 -15.10 -12.65
C GLU A 269 -6.40 -14.87 -11.13
N GLU A 270 -6.78 -15.89 -10.35
CA GLU A 270 -6.73 -15.85 -8.89
C GLU A 270 -5.31 -15.59 -8.39
N ALA A 271 -4.31 -16.29 -8.92
CA ALA A 271 -2.91 -16.11 -8.54
C ALA A 271 -2.43 -14.68 -8.82
N LEU A 272 -2.75 -14.12 -9.99
CA LEU A 272 -2.41 -12.75 -10.35
C LEU A 272 -3.10 -11.73 -9.42
N LEU A 273 -4.41 -11.87 -9.20
CA LEU A 273 -5.16 -10.92 -8.37
C LEU A 273 -4.72 -10.96 -6.91
N ARG A 274 -4.39 -12.15 -6.39
CA ARG A 274 -3.91 -12.31 -5.01
C ARG A 274 -2.46 -11.89 -4.84
N TYR A 275 -1.55 -12.35 -5.70
CA TYR A 275 -0.10 -12.24 -5.46
C TYR A 275 0.62 -11.22 -6.34
N GLY A 276 -0.06 -10.67 -7.33
CA GLY A 276 0.44 -9.60 -8.17
C GLY A 276 1.26 -10.10 -9.34
N ARG A 277 1.99 -9.17 -9.95
CA ARG A 277 2.76 -9.43 -11.16
C ARG A 277 3.98 -10.29 -10.84
N THR A 278 4.28 -11.20 -11.75
CA THR A 278 5.51 -11.98 -11.73
C THR A 278 6.70 -11.10 -12.08
N ILE A 279 7.75 -11.13 -11.26
CA ILE A 279 9.01 -10.40 -11.48
C ILE A 279 10.09 -11.25 -12.16
N GLY A 280 9.80 -12.52 -12.43
CA GLY A 280 10.82 -13.39 -12.98
C GLY A 280 10.36 -14.80 -13.20
N TRP A 281 11.10 -15.52 -14.04
CA TRP A 281 10.77 -16.87 -14.43
C TRP A 281 11.98 -17.77 -14.28
N SER A 282 11.79 -18.90 -13.61
CA SER A 282 12.77 -19.99 -13.60
C SER A 282 12.21 -21.20 -14.33
N ARG A 283 13.06 -21.94 -15.01
CA ARG A 283 12.69 -23.21 -15.65
C ARG A 283 13.41 -24.34 -14.93
N THR A 284 12.67 -25.30 -14.41
CA THR A 284 13.25 -26.52 -13.85
C THR A 284 13.03 -27.70 -14.80
N ARG A 285 13.96 -28.65 -14.79
CA ARG A 285 13.74 -29.97 -15.40
C ARG A 285 13.11 -30.87 -14.34
N GLY A 286 11.92 -31.40 -14.63
CA GLY A 286 11.35 -32.47 -13.81
C GLY A 286 12.33 -33.64 -13.74
N GLY A 287 12.51 -34.23 -12.56
CA GLY A 287 13.27 -35.47 -12.39
C GLY A 287 12.56 -36.60 -13.14
N GLY A 288 12.94 -36.83 -14.40
CA GLY A 288 12.38 -37.90 -15.20
C GLY A 288 12.88 -39.25 -14.72
N ASN A 289 11.96 -40.19 -14.47
CA ASN A 289 12.30 -41.61 -14.47
C ASN A 289 12.96 -41.93 -15.82
N LEU A 290 14.18 -42.45 -15.79
CA LEU A 290 14.87 -43.04 -16.93
C LEU A 290 14.03 -44.21 -17.49
N GLY A 291 13.00 -43.94 -18.31
CA GLY A 291 12.18 -45.07 -18.79
C GLY A 291 10.98 -44.83 -19.70
N MET A 292 10.29 -43.68 -19.74
CA MET A 292 9.12 -43.54 -20.63
C MET A 292 8.89 -42.12 -21.15
N GLY A 293 8.93 -41.97 -22.48
CA GLY A 293 8.28 -40.89 -23.23
C GLY A 293 9.09 -39.60 -23.48
N LEU A 294 9.03 -39.09 -24.71
CA LEU A 294 9.37 -37.72 -25.11
C LEU A 294 8.33 -36.71 -24.56
N GLN A 295 8.02 -36.77 -23.25
CA GLN A 295 7.16 -35.76 -22.63
C GLN A 295 8.00 -34.55 -22.26
N ASP A 296 7.54 -33.38 -22.68
CA ASP A 296 8.11 -32.11 -22.26
C ASP A 296 7.98 -31.96 -20.73
N ASN A 297 9.09 -32.10 -20.03
CA ASN A 297 9.17 -32.06 -18.57
C ASN A 297 9.60 -30.68 -18.04
N ARG A 298 9.49 -29.63 -18.87
CA ARG A 298 9.73 -28.25 -18.46
C ARG A 298 8.68 -27.84 -17.43
N GLN A 299 9.13 -27.40 -16.27
CA GLN A 299 8.28 -26.75 -15.27
C GLN A 299 8.76 -25.31 -15.10
N VAL A 300 7.87 -24.35 -15.35
CA VAL A 300 8.16 -22.92 -15.20
C VAL A 300 7.63 -22.44 -13.86
N VAL A 301 8.48 -21.76 -13.11
CA VAL A 301 8.21 -21.17 -11.80
C VAL A 301 8.18 -19.66 -11.96
N ALA A 302 7.05 -19.06 -11.60
CA ALA A 302 6.89 -17.62 -11.45
C ALA A 302 7.46 -17.16 -10.11
N HIS A 303 8.16 -16.04 -10.11
CA HIS A 303 8.72 -15.39 -8.92
C HIS A 303 8.00 -14.07 -8.65
N HIS A 304 7.80 -13.72 -7.38
CA HIS A 304 7.14 -12.47 -6.96
C HIS A 304 8.09 -11.56 -6.18
N ASP A 305 7.72 -10.30 -5.96
CA ASP A 305 8.60 -9.40 -5.21
C ASP A 305 8.85 -9.94 -3.78
N PRO A 306 10.10 -10.15 -3.33
CA PRO A 306 10.42 -10.57 -1.97
C PRO A 306 9.88 -9.64 -0.88
N ALA A 307 9.67 -8.35 -1.19
CA ALA A 307 9.09 -7.35 -0.32
C ALA A 307 7.55 -7.41 -0.25
N SER A 308 6.91 -8.27 -1.04
CA SER A 308 5.46 -8.47 -1.02
C SER A 308 4.91 -8.84 0.35
N ARG A 309 3.87 -8.16 0.81
CA ARG A 309 3.19 -8.39 2.10
C ARG A 309 1.67 -8.17 2.02
N GLY A 310 0.92 -8.56 3.07
CA GLY A 310 -0.52 -8.34 3.18
C GLY A 310 -0.93 -6.91 3.57
N TYR A 311 -1.66 -6.21 2.70
CA TYR A 311 -2.16 -4.85 2.97
C TYR A 311 -3.69 -4.73 2.99
N LEU A 312 -4.42 -5.83 2.75
CA LEU A 312 -5.87 -5.81 2.76
C LEU A 312 -6.40 -5.63 4.19
N PHE A 313 -7.43 -4.79 4.35
CA PHE A 313 -8.12 -4.63 5.62
C PHE A 313 -8.80 -5.94 6.04
N ALA A 314 -8.80 -6.22 7.34
CA ALA A 314 -9.37 -7.42 7.93
C ALA A 314 -10.89 -7.46 7.71
N GLU A 315 -11.36 -8.55 7.09
CA GLU A 315 -12.74 -8.69 6.60
C GLU A 315 -13.77 -8.63 7.74
N GLU A 316 -13.39 -9.16 8.90
CA GLU A 316 -14.22 -9.20 10.11
C GLU A 316 -14.53 -7.82 10.71
N PHE A 317 -13.77 -6.78 10.35
CA PHE A 317 -13.97 -5.41 10.83
C PHE A 317 -14.57 -4.47 9.78
N LEU A 318 -14.96 -4.97 8.59
CA LEU A 318 -15.55 -4.12 7.54
C LEU A 318 -16.89 -3.49 7.95
N GLU A 319 -17.67 -4.16 8.79
CA GLU A 319 -18.95 -3.64 9.29
C GLU A 319 -18.74 -2.53 10.33
N ALA A 320 -17.71 -2.66 11.17
CA ALA A 320 -17.38 -1.70 12.23
C ALA A 320 -15.85 -1.43 12.29
N PRO A 321 -15.29 -0.64 11.35
CA PRO A 321 -13.84 -0.44 11.26
C PRO A 321 -13.21 0.15 12.53
N ALA A 322 -13.93 1.02 13.26
CA ALA A 322 -13.43 1.61 14.50
C ALA A 322 -13.35 0.63 15.69
N GLU A 323 -13.70 -0.65 15.50
CA GLU A 323 -13.54 -1.72 16.51
C GLU A 323 -12.26 -2.53 16.30
N ILE A 324 -11.48 -2.25 15.25
CA ILE A 324 -10.27 -3.00 14.97
C ILE A 324 -9.24 -2.83 16.10
N PRO A 325 -8.77 -3.91 16.74
CA PRO A 325 -7.73 -3.82 17.76
C PRO A 325 -6.35 -3.62 17.11
N PRO A 326 -5.36 -3.07 17.83
CA PRO A 326 -4.01 -2.85 17.31
C PRO A 326 -3.36 -4.10 16.71
N GLU A 327 -3.61 -5.27 17.29
CA GLU A 327 -3.06 -6.56 16.85
C GLU A 327 -3.73 -7.15 15.62
N ALA A 328 -4.96 -6.75 15.28
CA ALA A 328 -5.60 -7.24 14.06
C ALA A 328 -4.96 -6.62 12.81
N TRP A 329 -4.19 -5.54 12.99
CA TRP A 329 -3.39 -4.91 11.95
C TRP A 329 -1.89 -5.13 12.15
N ILE A 330 -1.47 -6.40 12.25
CA ILE A 330 -0.04 -6.75 12.19
C ILE A 330 0.51 -6.24 10.86
N THR A 331 1.68 -5.60 10.88
CA THR A 331 2.30 -5.02 9.70
C THR A 331 2.66 -6.09 8.69
N ALA A 332 1.66 -6.40 7.87
CA ALA A 332 1.73 -7.05 6.60
C ALA A 332 2.44 -8.42 6.68
N PRO A 333 1.81 -9.48 7.22
CA PRO A 333 2.42 -10.81 7.26
C PRO A 333 2.67 -11.32 5.83
N ARG A 334 3.71 -12.14 5.66
CA ARG A 334 4.01 -12.76 4.37
C ARG A 334 3.02 -13.88 4.05
N GLU A 335 2.47 -14.55 5.05
CA GLU A 335 1.47 -15.61 4.91
C GLU A 335 0.06 -15.06 4.62
N ALA A 336 -0.04 -13.80 4.19
CA ALA A 336 -1.30 -13.15 3.87
C ALA A 336 -1.98 -13.73 2.63
N ARG A 337 -3.31 -13.62 2.59
CA ARG A 337 -4.13 -14.07 1.47
C ARG A 337 -3.82 -13.33 0.17
N THR A 338 -3.45 -12.06 0.27
CA THR A 338 -3.03 -11.22 -0.86
C THR A 338 -1.71 -10.54 -0.54
N TRP A 339 -0.94 -10.27 -1.58
CA TRP A 339 0.32 -9.58 -1.52
C TRP A 339 0.29 -8.27 -2.28
N TYR A 340 1.06 -7.32 -1.80
CA TYR A 340 1.43 -6.11 -2.49
C TYR A 340 2.81 -5.67 -1.98
N ALA A 341 3.62 -5.07 -2.85
CA ALA A 341 4.90 -4.47 -2.49
C ALA A 341 4.81 -2.99 -2.83
N ALA A 342 4.72 -2.14 -1.81
CA ALA A 342 4.64 -0.70 -1.99
C ALA A 342 6.01 -0.20 -2.50
N PRO A 343 6.08 0.36 -3.73
CA PRO A 343 7.38 0.59 -4.36
C PRO A 343 8.18 1.72 -3.70
N TYR A 344 7.52 2.65 -3.00
CA TYR A 344 8.19 3.69 -2.19
C TYR A 344 8.70 3.20 -0.82
N ALA A 345 8.28 2.01 -0.38
CA ALA A 345 8.67 1.43 0.91
C ALA A 345 8.64 -0.11 0.87
N PRO A 346 9.57 -0.75 0.14
CA PRO A 346 9.72 -2.21 0.16
C PRO A 346 10.03 -2.73 1.57
N ASP A 347 10.64 -1.90 2.42
CA ASP A 347 10.92 -2.23 3.81
C ASP A 347 9.82 -1.72 4.76
N PHE A 348 8.73 -2.48 4.86
CA PHE A 348 7.62 -2.16 5.75
C PHE A 348 7.76 -2.87 7.11
N ARG A 349 7.75 -2.10 8.20
CA ARG A 349 8.04 -2.57 9.56
C ARG A 349 6.96 -2.20 10.58
N GLY A 350 6.96 -2.90 11.70
CA GLY A 350 6.12 -2.64 12.86
C GLY A 350 6.48 -1.31 13.53
N LEU A 351 5.48 -0.56 13.98
CA LEU A 351 5.67 0.67 14.74
C LEU A 351 5.29 0.43 16.20
N GLU A 352 6.19 0.71 17.13
CA GLU A 352 5.80 0.81 18.53
C GLU A 352 4.99 2.07 18.74
N THR A 353 3.81 1.93 19.34
CA THR A 353 2.94 3.08 19.57
C THR A 353 2.24 3.03 20.91
N GLN A 354 1.87 4.21 21.39
CA GLN A 354 0.90 4.40 22.44
C GLN A 354 -0.10 5.45 21.96
N VAL A 355 -1.33 5.02 21.70
CA VAL A 355 -2.43 5.92 21.33
C VAL A 355 -3.39 6.02 22.51
N ALA A 356 -3.76 7.25 22.86
CA ALA A 356 -4.70 7.56 23.92
C ALA A 356 -5.65 8.68 23.49
N ARG A 357 -6.92 8.59 23.90
CA ARG A 357 -7.93 9.62 23.66
C ARG A 357 -8.32 10.36 24.94
N PHE A 358 -8.59 11.66 24.78
CA PHE A 358 -9.01 12.57 25.82
C PHE A 358 -10.22 13.38 25.35
N ARG A 359 -11.22 13.55 26.22
CA ARG A 359 -12.44 14.31 25.90
C ARG A 359 -12.17 15.80 25.95
N ARG A 360 -12.70 16.54 24.97
CA ARG A 360 -12.61 18.00 24.88
C ARG A 360 -13.96 18.57 24.43
N GLY A 361 -14.97 18.46 25.30
CA GLY A 361 -16.34 18.88 24.99
C GLY A 361 -16.95 18.04 23.86
N ASP A 362 -17.26 18.69 22.75
CA ASP A 362 -17.76 18.11 21.49
C ASP A 362 -16.64 17.58 20.57
N SER A 363 -15.39 17.67 21.02
CA SER A 363 -14.22 17.14 20.32
C SER A 363 -13.49 16.10 21.18
N LEU A 364 -12.65 15.30 20.53
CA LEU A 364 -11.63 14.50 21.21
C LEU A 364 -10.24 15.00 20.83
N LEU A 365 -9.31 14.82 21.76
CA LEU A 365 -7.88 14.93 21.54
C LEU A 365 -7.30 13.51 21.51
N VAL A 366 -6.62 13.15 20.42
CA VAL A 366 -5.86 11.91 20.30
C VAL A 366 -4.38 12.23 20.43
N VAL A 367 -3.72 11.49 21.30
CA VAL A 367 -2.27 11.53 21.52
C VAL A 367 -1.70 10.23 20.97
N GLY A 368 -0.73 10.33 20.07
CA GLY A 368 -0.02 9.20 19.50
C GLY A 368 1.48 9.33 19.71
N ALA A 369 2.02 8.61 20.68
CA ALA A 369 3.47 8.46 20.83
C ALA A 369 3.95 7.29 19.98
N TYR A 370 5.10 7.44 19.32
CA TYR A 370 5.60 6.46 18.36
C TYR A 370 7.12 6.37 18.31
N ARG A 371 7.62 5.18 17.99
CA ARG A 371 9.00 4.94 17.54
C ARG A 371 9.06 3.70 16.66
N PRO A 372 10.03 3.58 15.72
CA PRO A 372 10.32 2.34 15.02
C PRO A 372 10.47 1.16 15.99
N ASP A 373 9.80 0.04 15.74
CA ASP A 373 9.97 -1.16 16.56
C ASP A 373 11.36 -1.76 16.32
N PRO A 374 12.25 -1.78 17.33
CA PRO A 374 13.59 -2.34 17.19
C PRO A 374 13.59 -3.85 16.98
N THR A 375 12.50 -4.53 17.36
CA THR A 375 12.34 -5.98 17.20
C THR A 375 11.73 -6.35 15.85
N SER A 376 11.14 -5.39 15.13
CA SER A 376 10.57 -5.63 13.82
C SER A 376 11.69 -5.96 12.83
N ARG A 377 11.79 -7.25 12.51
CA ARG A 377 12.67 -7.75 11.46
C ARG A 377 11.84 -7.98 10.23
N ILE A 378 12.34 -7.48 9.11
CA ILE A 378 11.97 -8.07 7.84
C ILE A 378 12.72 -9.39 7.70
N ALA A 379 11.98 -10.50 7.66
CA ALA A 379 12.57 -11.78 7.34
C ALA A 379 13.01 -11.80 5.86
N GLY A 380 14.32 -11.81 5.63
CA GLY A 380 14.91 -12.22 4.35
C GLY A 380 14.60 -11.31 3.15
N VAL A 381 14.55 -9.99 3.29
CA VAL A 381 14.71 -9.11 2.12
C VAL A 381 16.22 -8.95 1.90
N PRO A 382 16.79 -9.45 0.79
CA PRO A 382 18.18 -9.14 0.45
C PRO A 382 18.33 -7.62 0.36
N GLU A 383 19.47 -7.06 0.77
CA GLU A 383 19.79 -5.69 0.35
C GLU A 383 19.65 -5.60 -1.18
N PRO A 384 19.10 -4.50 -1.72
CA PRO A 384 18.94 -4.35 -3.16
C PRO A 384 20.29 -4.61 -3.82
N ALA A 385 20.38 -5.75 -4.52
CA ALA A 385 21.61 -6.17 -5.17
C ALA A 385 21.92 -5.14 -6.25
N GLN A 386 22.84 -4.22 -5.94
CA GLN A 386 23.16 -3.04 -6.74
C GLN A 386 23.72 -3.37 -8.14
N GLU A 387 23.88 -4.64 -8.49
CA GLU A 387 24.56 -5.10 -9.71
C GLU A 387 23.79 -6.16 -10.52
N ARG A 388 22.58 -6.57 -10.13
CA ARG A 388 21.77 -7.41 -11.02
C ARG A 388 21.06 -6.52 -12.03
N GLY A 389 21.63 -6.46 -13.23
CA GLY A 389 20.97 -5.89 -14.40
C GLY A 389 19.54 -6.40 -14.45
N ASP A 390 18.62 -5.47 -14.21
CA ASP A 390 17.19 -5.74 -14.13
C ASP A 390 16.74 -6.51 -15.37
N PRO A 391 16.17 -7.73 -15.21
CA PRO A 391 15.69 -8.53 -16.32
C PRO A 391 14.47 -7.93 -17.04
N PHE A 392 13.90 -6.84 -16.54
CA PHE A 392 12.90 -6.00 -17.25
C PHE A 392 13.45 -4.65 -17.74
N GLY A 393 14.77 -4.48 -17.73
CA GLY A 393 15.44 -3.28 -18.23
C GLY A 393 15.20 -2.04 -17.35
N SER A 394 16.22 -1.67 -16.57
CA SER A 394 16.32 -0.36 -15.92
C SER A 394 15.10 0.09 -15.12
N TRP A 395 14.49 -0.79 -14.34
CA TRP A 395 13.51 -0.38 -13.35
C TRP A 395 14.22 0.32 -12.18
N ASP A 396 14.55 1.60 -12.39
CA ASP A 396 14.24 2.61 -11.39
C ASP A 396 12.73 2.87 -11.52
N PRO A 397 11.90 2.37 -10.59
CA PRO A 397 10.45 2.52 -10.67
C PRO A 397 9.96 3.97 -10.76
N PHE A 398 10.81 4.97 -10.51
CA PHE A 398 10.37 6.35 -10.26
C PHE A 398 11.16 7.47 -10.92
N GLY A 399 12.13 7.18 -11.79
CA GLY A 399 12.82 8.23 -12.53
C GLY A 399 13.50 9.26 -11.62
N ALA A 400 14.25 8.82 -10.62
CA ALA A 400 15.33 9.63 -10.11
C ALA A 400 16.34 9.77 -11.25
N THR A 401 16.31 10.91 -11.95
CA THR A 401 17.40 11.28 -12.85
C THR A 401 18.72 11.02 -12.10
N PRO A 402 19.65 10.19 -12.62
CA PRO A 402 20.99 10.22 -12.11
C PRO A 402 21.43 11.67 -12.21
N ARG A 403 21.70 12.34 -11.08
CA ARG A 403 22.45 13.60 -11.14
C ARG A 403 23.75 13.22 -11.83
N GLU A 404 23.90 13.62 -13.09
CA GLU A 404 25.22 13.68 -13.71
C GLU A 404 26.12 14.37 -12.69
N ALA A 405 27.11 13.64 -12.22
CA ALA A 405 28.11 14.21 -11.35
C ALA A 405 28.78 15.32 -12.16
N GLU A 406 28.41 16.57 -11.88
CA GLU A 406 29.17 17.73 -12.34
C GLU A 406 30.64 17.46 -11.99
N PRO A 407 31.57 17.53 -12.95
CA PRO A 407 32.96 17.28 -12.67
C PRO A 407 33.42 18.30 -11.62
N PRO A 408 34.13 17.87 -10.56
CA PRO A 408 34.52 18.78 -9.50
C PRO A 408 35.39 19.89 -10.08
N ALA A 409 34.99 21.13 -9.82
CA ALA A 409 35.84 22.29 -10.01
C ALA A 409 37.16 22.05 -9.26
N ARG A 410 38.27 22.26 -9.97
CA ARG A 410 39.61 22.15 -9.40
C ARG A 410 39.79 23.24 -8.35
N GLU A 411 39.66 22.87 -7.08
CA GLU A 411 40.17 23.69 -5.98
C GLU A 411 41.60 23.28 -5.65
N GLU A 412 42.47 24.29 -5.73
CA GLU A 412 43.89 24.20 -5.47
C GLU A 412 44.17 23.81 -4.02
N THR A 413 45.15 22.93 -3.89
CA THR A 413 45.77 22.48 -2.67
C THR A 413 46.22 23.62 -1.76
N ARG A 414 45.89 23.53 -0.46
CA ARG A 414 46.84 23.96 0.57
C ARG A 414 46.77 23.09 1.82
N ALA A 415 47.94 22.60 2.19
CA ALA A 415 48.24 21.67 3.26
C ALA A 415 47.94 22.21 4.67
N GLY A 416 47.58 21.30 5.58
CA GLY A 416 47.48 21.55 7.01
C GLY A 416 47.32 20.23 7.79
N THR A 417 48.43 19.76 8.33
CA THR A 417 48.68 18.53 9.11
C THR A 417 47.82 18.37 10.38
N GLY A 418 47.46 17.13 10.76
CA GLY A 418 47.06 16.84 12.15
C GLY A 418 46.30 15.53 12.45
N ASN A 419 47.02 14.40 12.41
CA ASN A 419 46.92 13.20 13.27
C ASN A 419 45.57 12.58 13.76
N ALA A 420 45.34 11.35 13.29
CA ALA A 420 44.99 10.11 14.00
C ALA A 420 43.94 10.06 15.16
N GLY A 421 42.91 9.22 14.94
CA GLY A 421 42.57 8.14 15.88
C GLY A 421 41.16 8.19 16.49
N GLY A 422 40.22 7.43 15.93
CA GLY A 422 38.93 7.12 16.56
C GLY A 422 38.02 6.34 15.64
N ALA A 423 38.00 5.02 15.76
CA ALA A 423 37.03 4.15 15.10
C ALA A 423 35.63 4.53 15.59
N GLY A 424 34.79 4.99 14.67
CA GLY A 424 33.41 5.37 14.92
C GLY A 424 32.52 4.76 13.84
N ASP A 425 31.43 4.18 14.32
CA ASP A 425 30.42 3.42 13.59
C ASP A 425 29.98 4.09 12.29
N ALA A 426 30.06 3.34 11.20
CA ALA A 426 29.47 3.71 9.92
C ALA A 426 27.96 3.46 9.95
N ALA A 427 27.23 4.31 10.69
CA ALA A 427 25.83 4.58 10.40
C ALA A 427 25.80 5.57 9.23
N GLY A 428 25.59 5.05 8.02
CA GLY A 428 25.36 5.86 6.82
C GLY A 428 24.05 6.62 6.93
N GLY A 429 24.08 7.76 7.63
CA GLY A 429 23.00 8.74 7.66
C GLY A 429 22.89 9.43 6.30
N GLY A 430 22.17 8.79 5.37
CA GLY A 430 21.55 9.51 4.27
C GLY A 430 20.55 10.48 4.86
N ASN A 431 20.72 11.78 4.57
CA ASN A 431 19.93 12.88 5.11
C ASN A 431 18.52 12.93 4.47
N GLY A 432 17.83 11.80 4.44
CA GLY A 432 16.41 11.69 4.11
C GLY A 432 15.60 12.19 5.29
N ARG A 433 14.79 13.23 5.07
CA ARG A 433 13.88 13.74 6.11
C ARG A 433 12.81 12.69 6.34
N MET A 434 12.76 12.13 7.55
CA MET A 434 11.64 11.28 7.96
C MET A 434 10.33 12.07 7.81
N GLU A 435 9.31 11.44 7.25
CA GLU A 435 7.93 11.92 7.30
C GLU A 435 7.20 11.11 8.37
N ALA A 436 6.49 11.79 9.28
CA ALA A 436 5.64 11.16 10.27
C ALA A 436 4.23 11.74 10.22
N GLY A 437 3.23 10.93 10.54
CA GLY A 437 1.84 11.38 10.55
C GLY A 437 0.98 10.60 11.53
N LEU A 438 0.04 11.32 12.16
CA LEU A 438 -1.09 10.73 12.88
C LEU A 438 -2.35 11.12 12.12
N PHE A 439 -3.13 10.12 11.73
CA PHE A 439 -4.36 10.26 10.98
C PHE A 439 -5.54 9.71 11.77
N LEU A 440 -6.69 10.38 11.72
CA LEU A 440 -7.98 9.85 12.15
C LEU A 440 -8.90 9.82 10.95
N VAL A 441 -9.25 8.61 10.55
CA VAL A 441 -10.04 8.32 9.36
C VAL A 441 -11.44 7.92 9.80
N GLU A 442 -12.45 8.72 9.45
CA GLU A 442 -13.85 8.42 9.80
C GLU A 442 -14.30 7.07 9.20
N GLU A 443 -15.01 6.25 10.00
CA GLU A 443 -15.46 4.91 9.57
C GLU A 443 -16.57 4.94 8.50
N ASP A 444 -17.30 6.05 8.42
CA ASP A 444 -18.48 6.23 7.56
C ASP A 444 -18.17 6.98 6.26
N GLY A 445 -16.90 6.97 5.82
CA GLY A 445 -16.51 7.56 4.53
C GLY A 445 -16.30 9.07 4.55
N GLY A 446 -16.41 9.71 5.71
CA GLY A 446 -16.21 11.15 5.85
C GLY A 446 -14.73 11.59 5.85
N GLY A 447 -14.38 12.56 6.69
CA GLY A 447 -13.08 13.23 6.65
C GLY A 447 -11.89 12.35 7.04
N ILE A 448 -10.68 12.81 6.67
CA ILE A 448 -9.42 12.37 7.28
C ILE A 448 -8.81 13.56 8.00
N HIS A 449 -8.77 13.51 9.32
CA HIS A 449 -8.03 14.48 10.13
C HIS A 449 -6.57 14.03 10.23
N ARG A 450 -5.63 14.97 10.18
CA ARG A 450 -4.20 14.64 10.25
C ARG A 450 -3.36 15.69 10.95
N VAL A 451 -2.27 15.23 11.53
CA VAL A 451 -1.13 16.05 11.95
C VAL A 451 0.13 15.40 11.42
N LEU A 452 1.07 16.21 10.95
CA LEU A 452 2.34 15.75 10.36
C LEU A 452 3.50 16.14 11.27
N GLY A 453 4.56 15.33 11.23
CA GLY A 453 5.82 15.56 11.91
C GLY A 453 6.98 15.07 11.06
N THR A 454 8.20 15.27 11.54
CA THR A 454 9.42 14.83 10.83
C THR A 454 10.43 14.13 11.73
N GLU A 455 10.03 13.86 12.97
CA GLU A 455 10.87 13.16 13.94
C GLU A 455 10.70 11.65 13.77
N ARG A 456 11.81 10.91 13.90
CA ARG A 456 11.82 9.45 13.87
C ARG A 456 11.12 8.84 15.09
N GLU A 457 11.16 9.53 16.22
CA GLU A 457 10.45 9.17 17.45
C GLU A 457 9.83 10.44 18.02
N GLY A 458 8.61 10.35 18.54
CA GLY A 458 7.97 11.53 19.10
C GLY A 458 6.53 11.30 19.54
N VAL A 459 5.84 12.41 19.79
CA VAL A 459 4.44 12.45 20.17
C VAL A 459 3.72 13.41 19.24
N LEU A 460 2.68 12.90 18.56
CA LEU A 460 1.77 13.70 17.76
C LEU A 460 0.45 13.85 18.50
N THR A 461 -0.16 15.04 18.40
CA THR A 461 -1.48 15.31 18.96
C THR A 461 -2.42 15.84 17.90
N LEU A 462 -3.64 15.33 17.89
CA LEU A 462 -4.65 15.64 16.88
C LEU A 462 -6.00 15.83 17.54
N ARG A 463 -6.66 16.96 17.26
CA ARG A 463 -8.04 17.19 17.67
C ARG A 463 -8.99 16.89 16.51
N ALA A 464 -10.08 16.19 16.81
CA ALA A 464 -11.16 15.89 15.87
C ALA A 464 -12.53 15.94 16.58
N PRO A 465 -13.66 16.10 15.85
CA PRO A 465 -15.00 15.95 16.42
C PRO A 465 -15.18 14.59 17.12
N THR A 466 -16.06 14.49 18.12
CA THR A 466 -16.40 13.16 18.69
C THR A 466 -16.98 12.25 17.62
N GLY A 467 -16.51 11.00 17.55
CA GLY A 467 -16.92 10.06 16.50
C GLY A 467 -16.21 8.71 16.60
N ARG A 468 -16.33 7.94 15.53
CA ARG A 468 -15.73 6.61 15.35
C ARG A 468 -14.71 6.67 14.22
N TYR A 469 -13.47 6.35 14.53
CA TYR A 469 -12.33 6.50 13.65
C TYR A 469 -11.47 5.24 13.61
N VAL A 470 -10.79 5.03 12.50
CA VAL A 470 -9.54 4.25 12.48
C VAL A 470 -8.38 5.23 12.56
N SER A 471 -7.56 5.10 13.58
CA SER A 471 -6.31 5.85 13.68
C SER A 471 -5.21 5.16 12.88
N SER A 472 -4.33 5.95 12.26
CA SER A 472 -3.11 5.48 11.62
C SER A 472 -1.95 6.34 12.07
N LEU A 473 -0.96 5.72 12.72
CA LEU A 473 0.35 6.33 12.97
C LEU A 473 1.32 5.78 11.94
N GLU A 474 1.96 6.67 11.20
CA GLU A 474 2.75 6.32 10.02
C GLU A 474 4.07 7.06 10.02
N LEU A 475 5.13 6.35 9.62
CA LEU A 475 6.43 6.93 9.31
C LEU A 475 6.86 6.47 7.93
N LEU A 476 7.52 7.35 7.20
CA LEU A 476 8.05 7.08 5.87
C LEU A 476 9.44 7.68 5.74
N ASP A 477 10.40 6.82 5.44
CA ASP A 477 11.74 7.17 4.97
C ASP A 477 11.80 6.90 3.47
N ARG A 478 11.39 7.89 2.66
CA ARG A 478 11.39 7.73 1.19
C ARG A 478 12.79 7.47 0.63
N ALA A 479 13.81 8.08 1.23
CA ALA A 479 15.18 7.94 0.76
C ALA A 479 15.76 6.56 1.11
N GLY A 480 15.42 6.03 2.30
CA GLY A 480 15.79 4.70 2.74
C GLY A 480 14.89 3.57 2.22
N GLY A 481 13.75 3.89 1.59
CA GLY A 481 12.79 2.91 1.10
C GLY A 481 12.10 2.12 2.23
N ALA A 482 11.89 2.76 3.37
CA ALA A 482 11.33 2.12 4.56
C ALA A 482 10.09 2.85 5.08
N ALA A 483 9.14 2.10 5.62
CA ALA A 483 7.95 2.65 6.25
C ALA A 483 7.57 1.87 7.51
N TRP A 484 6.88 2.57 8.42
CA TRP A 484 6.35 2.00 9.65
C TRP A 484 4.91 2.42 9.81
N ARG A 485 4.08 1.51 10.34
CA ARG A 485 2.68 1.83 10.60
C ARG A 485 2.14 1.08 11.79
N ALA A 486 1.25 1.73 12.53
CA ALA A 486 0.32 1.09 13.44
C ALA A 486 -1.09 1.66 13.25
N ARG A 487 -2.10 0.79 13.29
CA ARG A 487 -3.50 1.18 13.18
C ARG A 487 -4.32 0.58 14.30
N GLN A 488 -5.31 1.33 14.77
CA GLN A 488 -6.31 0.83 15.72
C GLN A 488 -7.57 1.68 15.65
N GLY A 489 -8.67 1.11 16.07
CA GLY A 489 -9.93 1.81 16.29
C GLY A 489 -9.81 2.86 17.40
N VAL A 490 -10.40 4.03 17.17
CA VAL A 490 -10.54 5.10 18.16
C VAL A 490 -11.99 5.56 18.15
N THR A 491 -12.69 5.28 19.25
CA THR A 491 -14.10 5.66 19.40
C THR A 491 -14.27 6.61 20.58
N GLN A 492 -14.92 7.74 20.33
CA GLN A 492 -15.34 8.67 21.36
C GLN A 492 -16.81 9.04 21.20
N VAL A 493 -17.65 8.47 22.06
CA VAL A 493 -19.06 8.87 22.17
C VAL A 493 -19.23 9.99 23.18
N GLU A 494 -20.27 10.82 23.03
CA GLU A 494 -20.64 11.85 24.00
C GLU A 494 -20.76 11.26 25.41
N LEU A 495 -20.36 12.01 26.45
CA LEU A 495 -20.55 11.59 27.84
C LEU A 495 -21.94 12.07 28.29
N PRO A 496 -22.92 11.17 28.53
CA PRO A 496 -24.22 11.59 29.03
C PRO A 496 -24.09 12.39 30.34
N ARG A 497 -24.92 13.42 30.49
CA ARG A 497 -24.93 14.22 31.72
C ARG A 497 -25.22 13.32 32.92
N GLY A 498 -24.42 13.47 33.98
CA GLY A 498 -24.55 12.66 35.19
C GLY A 498 -23.76 11.34 35.16
N LEU A 499 -23.09 10.99 34.06
CA LEU A 499 -22.12 9.89 34.02
C LEU A 499 -20.68 10.39 34.16
N ALA A 500 -19.85 9.56 34.79
CA ALA A 500 -18.43 9.83 34.95
C ALA A 500 -17.67 9.02 33.90
N GLY A 501 -16.54 9.55 33.47
CA GLY A 501 -15.71 8.88 32.47
C GLY A 501 -14.23 8.99 32.82
N LEU A 502 -13.46 8.09 32.24
CA LEU A 502 -12.00 8.12 32.25
C LEU A 502 -11.48 8.34 30.83
N SER A 503 -10.32 8.99 30.71
CA SER A 503 -9.55 8.96 29.47
C SER A 503 -8.91 7.59 29.26
N ASP A 504 -8.29 7.38 28.11
CA ASP A 504 -7.31 6.31 27.99
C ASP A 504 -6.09 6.62 28.89
N LEU A 505 -5.38 5.57 29.31
CA LEU A 505 -4.19 5.70 30.15
C LEU A 505 -2.97 6.06 29.31
N LEU A 506 -2.20 7.04 29.80
CA LEU A 506 -0.85 7.29 29.34
C LEU A 506 0.16 6.60 30.25
N ILE A 507 1.15 5.97 29.64
CA ILE A 507 2.36 5.49 30.30
C ILE A 507 3.49 6.44 29.90
N LEU A 508 4.14 7.05 30.88
CA LEU A 508 5.21 7.99 30.66
C LEU A 508 6.58 7.28 30.59
N LYS A 509 7.59 8.00 30.14
CA LYS A 509 8.99 7.54 30.11
C LYS A 509 9.48 7.24 31.53
N GLU A 510 10.47 6.35 31.62
CA GLU A 510 11.12 6.01 32.89
C GLU A 510 11.68 7.28 33.54
N ASP A 511 11.53 7.38 34.86
CA ASP A 511 11.99 8.51 35.68
C ASP A 511 11.52 9.89 35.18
N ALA A 512 10.45 9.94 34.37
CA ALA A 512 9.85 11.19 33.94
C ALA A 512 9.31 11.96 35.16
N PRO A 513 9.48 13.30 35.21
CA PRO A 513 8.92 14.09 36.30
C PRO A 513 7.39 13.94 36.32
N LEU A 514 6.81 13.88 37.53
CA LEU A 514 5.37 13.73 37.68
C LEU A 514 4.65 14.99 37.17
N PRO A 515 3.87 14.92 36.08
CA PRO A 515 3.23 16.10 35.51
C PRO A 515 2.02 16.52 36.35
N ALA A 516 1.74 17.82 36.40
CA ALA A 516 0.55 18.37 37.03
C ALA A 516 -0.62 18.54 36.04
N THR A 517 -0.34 18.54 34.73
CA THR A 517 -1.32 18.74 33.65
C THR A 517 -1.11 17.75 32.51
N LEU A 518 -2.12 17.58 31.65
CA LEU A 518 -1.95 16.78 30.44
C LEU A 518 -0.85 17.36 29.55
N GLU A 519 -0.82 18.68 29.40
CA GLU A 519 0.13 19.40 28.55
C GLU A 519 1.59 19.14 28.98
N GLU A 520 1.85 19.07 30.28
CA GLU A 520 3.15 18.67 30.83
C GLU A 520 3.46 17.17 30.61
N ALA A 521 2.43 16.32 30.59
CA ALA A 521 2.58 14.88 30.37
C ALA A 521 2.88 14.52 28.91
N LEU A 522 2.34 15.27 27.93
CA LEU A 522 2.48 14.99 26.50
C LEU A 522 3.93 14.73 26.02
N PRO A 523 4.93 15.58 26.30
CA PRO A 523 6.31 15.32 25.86
C PRO A 523 6.97 14.13 26.58
N LEU A 524 6.38 13.69 27.70
CA LEU A 524 6.88 12.60 28.55
C LEU A 524 6.26 11.25 28.19
N VAL A 525 5.29 11.19 27.28
CA VAL A 525 4.63 9.94 26.89
C VAL A 525 5.64 8.97 26.29
N ARG A 526 5.57 7.70 26.72
CA ARG A 526 6.41 6.62 26.20
C ARG A 526 5.93 6.20 24.80
N PRO A 527 6.84 6.13 23.81
CA PRO A 527 6.54 5.56 22.51
C PRO A 527 6.60 4.02 22.59
N GLY A 528 5.53 3.41 23.10
CA GLY A 528 5.39 1.95 23.22
C GLY A 528 4.77 1.51 24.55
N ILE A 529 4.60 0.18 24.68
CA ILE A 529 3.95 -0.48 25.83
C ILE A 529 4.92 -1.35 26.66
N ARG A 530 6.20 -1.38 26.28
CA ARG A 530 7.25 -2.16 26.95
C ARG A 530 7.69 -1.47 28.24
N VAL A 531 7.76 -2.21 29.34
CA VAL A 531 8.16 -1.75 30.66
C VAL A 531 9.08 -2.80 31.30
N ARG A 532 10.20 -2.39 31.89
CA ARG A 532 11.06 -3.33 32.65
C ARG A 532 10.48 -3.65 34.02
N ALA A 533 10.70 -4.86 34.53
CA ALA A 533 10.19 -5.26 35.83
C ALA A 533 10.68 -4.39 37.01
N ASP A 534 11.88 -3.80 36.90
CA ASP A 534 12.48 -2.95 37.93
C ASP A 534 12.29 -1.44 37.70
N GLU A 535 11.58 -1.09 36.63
CA GLU A 535 11.42 0.27 36.15
C GLU A 535 10.48 1.10 37.04
N ARG A 536 10.79 2.39 37.19
CA ARG A 536 9.85 3.38 37.75
C ARG A 536 9.30 4.23 36.61
N PHE A 537 7.98 4.26 36.50
CA PHE A 537 7.29 5.03 35.48
C PHE A 537 6.05 5.66 36.07
N ALA A 538 5.61 6.75 35.46
CA ALA A 538 4.36 7.40 35.81
C ALA A 538 3.25 6.98 34.85
N ILE A 539 2.04 6.82 35.39
CA ILE A 539 0.82 6.69 34.62
C ILE A 539 0.00 7.97 34.77
N ALA A 540 -0.69 8.39 33.72
CA ALA A 540 -1.48 9.61 33.71
C ALA A 540 -2.84 9.42 33.02
N TRP A 541 -3.88 10.06 33.55
CA TRP A 541 -5.25 10.00 33.01
C TRP A 541 -6.07 11.23 33.43
N GLU A 542 -7.20 11.44 32.75
CA GLU A 542 -8.20 12.43 33.12
C GLU A 542 -9.49 11.74 33.59
N VAL A 543 -10.13 12.35 34.59
CA VAL A 543 -11.47 12.00 35.07
C VAL A 543 -12.45 13.07 34.62
N TYR A 544 -13.63 12.64 34.16
CA TYR A 544 -14.67 13.53 33.61
C TYR A 544 -15.98 13.37 34.38
N GLY A 545 -16.76 14.46 34.49
CA GLY A 545 -18.14 14.40 34.97
C GLY A 545 -18.29 14.16 36.47
N LEU A 546 -17.30 14.61 37.26
CA LEU A 546 -17.37 14.67 38.71
C LEU A 546 -18.27 15.84 39.15
N GLN A 547 -19.04 15.62 40.22
CA GLN A 547 -19.79 16.67 40.91
C GLN A 547 -18.92 17.30 42.00
N VAL A 548 -19.24 18.54 42.38
CA VAL A 548 -18.57 19.26 43.47
C VAL A 548 -18.68 18.43 44.76
N GLU A 549 -17.57 18.28 45.46
CA GLU A 549 -17.48 17.49 46.71
C GLU A 549 -17.88 16.01 46.61
N GLU A 550 -17.90 15.43 45.40
CA GLU A 550 -18.22 14.01 45.21
C GLU A 550 -17.03 13.12 45.62
N PRO A 551 -17.17 12.20 46.59
CA PRO A 551 -16.10 11.30 46.99
C PRO A 551 -15.86 10.25 45.90
N ALA A 552 -14.62 10.16 45.44
CA ALA A 552 -14.18 9.20 44.43
C ALA A 552 -13.13 8.25 44.98
N ARG A 553 -13.32 6.95 44.71
CA ARG A 553 -12.30 5.92 44.95
C ARG A 553 -11.69 5.50 43.63
N ILE A 554 -10.37 5.61 43.53
CA ILE A 554 -9.62 5.12 42.37
C ILE A 554 -8.87 3.87 42.78
N THR A 555 -9.01 2.79 42.01
CA THR A 555 -8.27 1.53 42.18
C THR A 555 -7.45 1.24 40.95
N ILE A 556 -6.17 0.93 41.16
CA ILE A 556 -5.23 0.52 40.11
C ILE A 556 -4.94 -0.96 40.29
N GLY A 557 -4.89 -1.72 39.19
CA GLY A 557 -4.58 -3.15 39.23
C GLY A 557 -4.03 -3.69 37.91
N PHE A 558 -3.57 -4.93 37.93
CA PHE A 558 -2.98 -5.62 36.78
C PHE A 558 -3.64 -6.99 36.57
N THR A 559 -3.81 -7.38 35.31
CA THR A 559 -4.18 -8.75 34.93
C THR A 559 -3.17 -9.31 33.94
N GLN A 560 -2.93 -10.62 33.95
CA GLN A 560 -2.08 -11.27 32.97
C GLN A 560 -2.86 -11.45 31.66
N GLY A 561 -2.19 -11.19 30.53
CA GLY A 561 -2.77 -11.24 29.19
C GLY A 561 -3.41 -9.90 28.74
N ARG A 562 -4.05 -9.95 27.57
CA ARG A 562 -4.65 -8.79 26.90
C ARG A 562 -6.15 -8.65 27.18
N PRO A 563 -6.74 -7.44 27.06
CA PRO A 563 -8.14 -7.16 27.40
C PRO A 563 -9.17 -8.06 26.67
N GLY A 564 -8.91 -8.42 25.41
CA GLY A 564 -9.85 -9.19 24.56
C GLY A 564 -9.94 -10.68 24.87
N PHE A 565 -8.99 -11.24 25.63
CA PHE A 565 -9.01 -12.65 26.04
C PHE A 565 -9.88 -12.92 27.28
N LEU A 566 -10.34 -11.86 27.96
CA LEU A 566 -11.14 -11.95 29.17
C LEU A 566 -12.63 -11.76 28.86
N ARG A 567 -13.34 -12.87 28.63
CA ARG A 567 -14.79 -12.87 28.31
C ARG A 567 -15.72 -12.50 29.48
N ARG A 568 -15.23 -11.81 30.52
CA ARG A 568 -15.99 -11.46 31.72
C ARG A 568 -15.36 -10.26 32.45
N VAL A 569 -15.86 -9.06 32.17
CA VAL A 569 -15.60 -7.84 32.96
C VAL A 569 -16.26 -7.89 34.36
N GLY A 570 -17.02 -8.96 34.67
CA GLY A 570 -17.65 -9.19 35.96
C GLY A 570 -16.74 -9.71 37.08
N GLU A 571 -15.47 -10.01 36.79
CA GLU A 571 -14.49 -10.48 37.77
C GLU A 571 -13.41 -9.41 38.00
N PHE A 572 -13.70 -8.44 38.86
CA PHE A 572 -12.66 -7.77 39.66
C PHE A 572 -12.18 -8.69 40.81
N VAL A 573 -12.43 -10.00 40.68
CA VAL A 573 -12.13 -11.03 41.66
C VAL A 573 -11.24 -12.06 40.96
N GLY A 574 -9.95 -11.97 41.28
CA GLY A 574 -8.86 -12.92 41.00
C GLY A 574 -9.04 -13.94 39.88
N VAL A 575 -8.38 -13.71 38.75
CA VAL A 575 -7.73 -14.80 37.99
C VAL A 575 -6.43 -14.29 37.38
N VAL A 576 -5.46 -14.02 38.25
CA VAL A 576 -4.08 -14.57 38.13
C VAL A 576 -3.77 -15.08 39.53
N GLU A 577 -3.28 -16.31 39.64
CA GLU A 577 -2.62 -16.81 40.85
C GLU A 577 -1.34 -15.99 41.08
N THR A 578 -1.50 -14.76 41.56
CA THR A 578 -0.46 -13.97 42.22
C THR A 578 -1.03 -13.60 43.57
N ASP A 579 -0.34 -14.00 44.63
CA ASP A 579 -0.87 -14.06 45.99
C ASP A 579 -1.45 -12.74 46.54
N GLU A 580 -1.21 -11.57 45.93
CA GLU A 580 -1.85 -10.29 46.30
C GLU A 580 -1.98 -9.36 45.08
N PRO A 581 -3.19 -9.02 44.58
CA PRO A 581 -3.33 -7.90 43.66
C PRO A 581 -2.97 -6.60 44.39
N VAL A 582 -2.05 -5.81 43.82
CA VAL A 582 -1.67 -4.51 44.38
C VAL A 582 -2.79 -3.51 44.12
N GLU A 583 -3.76 -3.45 45.03
CA GLU A 583 -4.82 -2.45 45.04
C GLU A 583 -4.36 -1.22 45.83
N ILE A 584 -4.08 -0.12 45.12
CA ILE A 584 -3.89 1.19 45.75
C ILE A 584 -5.21 1.94 45.62
N SER A 585 -5.81 2.29 46.76
CA SER A 585 -7.02 3.12 46.83
C SER A 585 -6.77 4.42 47.59
N PHE A 586 -7.33 5.51 47.08
CA PHE A 586 -7.34 6.82 47.73
C PHE A 586 -8.70 7.50 47.50
N ASP A 587 -9.14 8.27 48.50
CA ASP A 587 -10.37 9.04 48.45
C ASP A 587 -10.08 10.47 47.97
N GLU A 588 -10.80 10.93 46.95
CA GLU A 588 -10.61 12.25 46.34
C GLU A 588 -11.91 13.08 46.40
N THR A 589 -11.77 14.40 46.55
CA THR A 589 -12.87 15.38 46.49
C THR A 589 -12.68 16.27 45.27
N ALA A 590 -13.69 16.37 44.40
CA ALA A 590 -13.58 17.18 43.18
C ALA A 590 -13.38 18.68 43.51
N PRO A 591 -12.48 19.40 42.81
CA PRO A 591 -12.31 20.85 42.97
C PRO A 591 -13.58 21.64 42.60
N ASP A 592 -13.75 22.81 43.21
CA ASP A 592 -14.98 23.62 43.15
C ASP A 592 -15.42 24.08 41.74
N ASP A 593 -14.54 24.05 40.73
CA ASP A 593 -14.78 24.64 39.40
C ASP A 593 -14.44 23.73 38.18
N ILE A 594 -14.06 22.46 38.36
CA ILE A 594 -13.41 21.68 37.28
C ILE A 594 -14.20 20.42 36.87
N GLN A 595 -14.69 20.37 35.62
CA GLN A 595 -15.31 19.17 35.01
C GLN A 595 -14.30 18.09 34.56
N ILE A 596 -13.01 18.43 34.49
CA ILE A 596 -11.92 17.57 34.00
C ILE A 596 -10.77 17.51 35.02
N LEU A 597 -10.61 16.41 35.72
CA LEU A 597 -9.57 16.24 36.73
C LEU A 597 -8.40 15.42 36.16
N PHE A 598 -7.24 16.05 35.99
CA PHE A 598 -6.02 15.36 35.59
C PHE A 598 -5.34 14.70 36.80
N ARG A 599 -4.87 13.46 36.65
CA ARG A 599 -4.12 12.73 37.66
C ARG A 599 -2.91 12.04 37.03
N ALA A 600 -1.82 12.03 37.79
CA ALA A 600 -0.65 11.24 37.49
C ALA A 600 -0.16 10.55 38.76
N LEU A 601 0.32 9.32 38.64
CA LEU A 601 0.88 8.55 39.74
C LEU A 601 2.18 7.89 39.29
N GLU A 602 3.25 8.08 40.05
CA GLU A 602 4.48 7.30 39.91
C GLU A 602 4.28 5.92 40.55
N MET A 603 4.67 4.87 39.85
CA MET A 603 4.62 3.51 40.36
C MET A 603 5.83 2.68 39.90
N ARG A 604 6.04 1.58 40.62
CA ARG A 604 6.96 0.50 40.26
C ARG A 604 6.14 -0.76 40.06
N LEU A 605 6.46 -1.56 39.04
CA LEU A 605 5.78 -2.85 38.87
C LEU A 605 6.01 -3.73 40.12
N PRO A 606 5.01 -4.50 40.56
CA PRO A 606 5.25 -5.61 41.46
C PRO A 606 6.19 -6.62 40.80
N ALA A 607 6.69 -7.60 41.57
CA ALA A 607 7.50 -8.69 41.02
C ALA A 607 6.64 -9.57 40.08
N LEU A 608 6.55 -9.14 38.81
CA LEU A 608 5.84 -9.82 37.74
C LEU A 608 6.84 -10.59 36.88
N GLU A 609 6.45 -11.77 36.44
CA GLU A 609 7.20 -12.51 35.43
C GLU A 609 7.16 -11.78 34.09
N PRO A 610 8.18 -11.93 33.22
CA PRO A 610 8.13 -11.38 31.87
C PRO A 610 6.93 -11.91 31.08
N GLY A 611 6.19 -11.02 30.41
CA GLY A 611 4.99 -11.42 29.68
C GLY A 611 4.03 -10.27 29.38
N GLU A 612 2.90 -10.61 28.76
CA GLU A 612 1.83 -9.65 28.47
C GLU A 612 0.95 -9.45 29.69
N TYR A 613 0.67 -8.20 30.04
CA TYR A 613 -0.24 -7.81 31.11
C TYR A 613 -1.15 -6.67 30.66
N THR A 614 -2.21 -6.42 31.41
CA THR A 614 -3.08 -5.26 31.26
C THR A 614 -3.12 -4.48 32.56
N LEU A 615 -2.77 -3.19 32.49
CA LEU A 615 -2.96 -2.21 33.56
C LEU A 615 -4.41 -1.69 33.52
N HIS A 616 -5.08 -1.66 34.67
CA HIS A 616 -6.43 -1.16 34.83
C HIS A 616 -6.47 0.02 35.80
N VAL A 617 -7.28 1.02 35.47
CA VAL A 617 -7.70 2.07 36.42
C VAL A 617 -9.21 2.07 36.49
N ARG A 618 -9.72 1.89 37.71
CA ARG A 618 -11.15 1.86 38.03
C ARG A 618 -11.50 3.06 38.88
N LEU A 619 -12.55 3.78 38.50
CA LEU A 619 -13.14 4.89 39.23
C LEU A 619 -14.49 4.45 39.78
N GLU A 620 -14.64 4.48 41.10
CA GLU A 620 -15.89 4.23 41.80
C GLU A 620 -16.40 5.52 42.43
N LEU A 621 -17.66 5.83 42.16
CA LEU A 621 -18.36 6.98 42.71
C LEU A 621 -19.63 6.47 43.41
N SER A 622 -19.97 7.10 44.53
CA SER A 622 -21.10 6.65 45.35
C SER A 622 -22.41 6.69 44.57
N GLY A 623 -23.05 5.52 44.41
CA GLY A 623 -24.36 5.41 43.73
C GLY A 623 -24.31 5.49 42.20
N ARG A 624 -23.12 5.44 41.57
CA ARG A 624 -22.93 5.48 40.11
C ARG A 624 -22.26 4.20 39.61
N GLU A 625 -22.43 3.90 38.33
CA GLU A 625 -21.69 2.80 37.71
C GLU A 625 -20.17 3.11 37.68
N PRO A 626 -19.31 2.14 38.05
CA PRO A 626 -17.87 2.31 37.97
C PRO A 626 -17.39 2.54 36.53
N ALA A 627 -16.49 3.48 36.34
CA ALA A 627 -15.78 3.66 35.07
C ALA A 627 -14.44 2.92 35.11
N ILE A 628 -14.09 2.23 34.02
CA ILE A 628 -12.82 1.49 33.91
C ILE A 628 -12.13 1.89 32.62
N THR A 629 -10.82 2.11 32.70
CA THR A 629 -9.93 2.25 31.55
C THR A 629 -8.78 1.24 31.67
N SER A 630 -8.22 0.81 30.55
CA SER A 630 -7.25 -0.28 30.54
C SER A 630 -6.20 -0.09 29.45
N ARG A 631 -4.97 -0.51 29.75
CA ARG A 631 -3.86 -0.43 28.80
C ARG A 631 -3.02 -1.71 28.85
N PRO A 632 -2.84 -2.41 27.71
CA PRO A 632 -1.89 -3.51 27.65
C PRO A 632 -0.47 -2.99 27.83
N ILE A 633 0.35 -3.78 28.53
CA ILE A 633 1.78 -3.58 28.72
C ILE A 633 2.52 -4.89 28.44
N LEU A 634 3.78 -4.79 28.01
CA LEU A 634 4.68 -5.93 27.88
C LEU A 634 5.77 -5.78 28.94
N VAL A 635 5.82 -6.70 29.90
CA VAL A 635 6.84 -6.73 30.94
C VAL A 635 8.07 -7.45 30.39
N GLU A 636 9.20 -6.75 30.36
CA GLU A 636 10.49 -7.27 29.94
C GLU A 636 11.41 -7.51 31.15
N PRO A 637 12.38 -8.45 31.04
CA PRO A 637 13.31 -8.80 32.11
C PRO A 637 14.13 -7.62 32.66
#